data_AF-A0A316ME93-F1
#
_entry.id   AF-A0A316ME93-F1
#
_cell.length_a   1.000
_cell.length_b   1.000
_cell.length_c   1.000
_cell.angle_alpha   90.00
_cell.angle_beta   90.00
_cell.angle_gamma   90.00
#
_symmetry.space_group_name_H-M   'P 1'
#
loop_
_entity.id
_entity.type
_entity.pdbx_description
1 polymer ?
#
loop_
_entity_poly.entity_id
_entity_poly.type
_entity_poly.pdbx_seq_one_letter_code
_entity_poly.pdbx_strand_id
1 'polypeptide(L)'
;MDKYDSFIGKVLDGRYKILEMLGVGGMAFVLKAEDLMMNRIVAIKILNDQYNGDEQAETRFINESKAVAMLSHKNIVSVYDVAIYPDMKYIVMEYLDGITLKEYLDKKGALPWKEACIYIGQVLRALEHAHSKGVIHRDIKPQNIILQKNGEIKVTDFGIAKLPNDSSLTTTEKAIGTVYYISPEQASGKETSFSSDIYSVGVMLYEALTGRLPFVADSPVTIALMQINDQPTPPEEINDQIPLGVSQIVMKAMQKDTAARFATAHGMVKALDCVLRDPEVVFTDNAIAAENSKDKKLVNINLIATGELGEFKLEPEDGQKPEEKPKPPKKKRRIREEWQSRSLFPIITGVFLAFFTVAICVVAYLGYKWLPSLFEPAPDDSFYVEDFVGRIYNDELAASMRENKYSVTLKEGYNQNYPNGAVLVQDPTSGPKNVPGSYCRITLTINRLYEDVQVPNVRYWKSRDAKKQLEDLGLRVLTEHVNDAYIQSDQVIRTSPEIGDTLRTGDTVTLYVSDGPGNVYAGTMINVVGLQSEDAVARLRGLYYSVKIVEEESQEPDGRVLRQSIAEGTKDLEAWTVVELTVSKYVEKSTVTVPDLFGLDAEEAIRRIAEEGLTFNEIFYEPSTYKSGTVIDQSLEPNTEVEPGTPIDIVLSEEEPDEPSGDPSASSEPSDESSGDSDE
;
A
#
# COMPACT_ATOMS: atom_id res chain seq x y z
N MET A 1 -7.17 -5.42 -48.31
CA MET A 1 -7.71 -5.84 -47.00
C MET A 1 -6.68 -5.41 -45.99
N ASP A 2 -7.07 -4.60 -45.03
CA ASP A 2 -6.15 -4.20 -43.98
C ASP A 2 -5.69 -5.47 -43.26
N LYS A 3 -4.39 -5.58 -42.98
CA LYS A 3 -3.75 -6.74 -42.34
C LYS A 3 -4.56 -7.26 -41.14
N TYR A 4 -5.23 -6.35 -40.45
CA TYR A 4 -6.00 -6.57 -39.24
C TYR A 4 -7.41 -7.15 -39.49
N ASP A 5 -8.03 -6.92 -40.65
CA ASP A 5 -9.32 -7.53 -41.01
C ASP A 5 -9.23 -9.05 -41.03
N SER A 6 -8.02 -9.59 -41.22
CA SER A 6 -7.73 -11.02 -41.20
C SER A 6 -8.01 -11.69 -39.84
N PHE A 7 -8.18 -10.92 -38.76
CA PHE A 7 -8.55 -11.41 -37.44
C PHE A 7 -10.07 -11.55 -37.26
N ILE A 8 -10.87 -10.77 -37.99
CA ILE A 8 -12.32 -10.70 -37.81
C ILE A 8 -12.96 -12.06 -38.08
N GLY A 9 -13.80 -12.53 -37.16
CA GLY A 9 -14.48 -13.83 -37.23
C GLY A 9 -13.63 -15.03 -36.80
N LYS A 10 -12.31 -14.86 -36.57
CA LYS A 10 -11.47 -15.91 -36.00
C LYS A 10 -11.69 -16.03 -34.49
N VAL A 11 -11.37 -17.20 -33.95
CA VAL A 11 -11.39 -17.47 -32.52
C VAL A 11 -9.94 -17.63 -32.03
N LEU A 12 -9.47 -16.68 -31.24
CA LEU A 12 -8.15 -16.75 -30.58
C LEU A 12 -8.23 -17.72 -29.40
N ASP A 13 -7.25 -18.63 -29.32
CA ASP A 13 -7.11 -19.68 -28.30
C ASP A 13 -8.38 -20.49 -28.02
N GLY A 14 -9.21 -20.68 -29.07
CA GLY A 14 -10.48 -21.38 -28.96
C GLY A 14 -11.50 -20.71 -28.04
N ARG A 15 -11.22 -19.50 -27.52
CA ARG A 15 -12.02 -18.81 -26.51
C ARG A 15 -12.53 -17.45 -26.96
N TYR A 16 -11.70 -16.65 -27.61
CA TYR A 16 -12.03 -15.25 -27.89
C TYR A 16 -12.38 -15.06 -29.36
N LYS A 17 -13.68 -14.94 -29.66
CA LYS A 17 -14.16 -14.71 -31.02
C LYS A 17 -14.05 -13.23 -31.37
N ILE A 18 -13.19 -12.88 -32.33
CA ILE A 18 -12.97 -11.50 -32.76
C ILE A 18 -14.18 -10.99 -33.54
N LEU A 19 -14.67 -9.80 -33.18
CA LEU A 19 -15.85 -9.17 -33.75
C LEU A 19 -15.50 -8.02 -34.69
N GLU A 20 -14.68 -7.07 -34.22
CA GLU A 20 -14.33 -5.85 -34.97
C GLU A 20 -13.03 -5.25 -34.44
N MET A 21 -12.43 -4.34 -35.20
CA MET A 21 -11.31 -3.52 -34.74
C MET A 21 -11.82 -2.29 -34.00
N LEU A 22 -11.19 -1.97 -32.87
CA LEU A 22 -11.48 -0.75 -32.10
C LEU A 22 -10.48 0.38 -32.39
N GLY A 23 -9.21 0.05 -32.66
CA GLY A 23 -8.23 1.06 -33.04
C GLY A 23 -6.81 0.53 -33.23
N VAL A 24 -5.96 1.34 -33.86
CA VAL A 24 -4.54 1.03 -34.11
C VAL A 24 -3.65 2.06 -33.42
N GLY A 25 -2.88 1.61 -32.43
CA GLY A 25 -1.83 2.35 -31.75
C GLY A 25 -0.46 2.15 -32.40
N GLY A 26 0.57 2.81 -31.85
CA GLY A 26 1.94 2.70 -32.36
C GLY A 26 2.54 1.30 -32.21
N MET A 27 2.49 0.73 -30.99
CA MET A 27 3.03 -0.62 -30.74
C MET A 27 1.99 -1.73 -30.74
N ALA A 28 0.70 -1.40 -30.67
CA ALA A 28 -0.34 -2.39 -30.55
C ALA A 28 -1.62 -1.92 -31.22
N PHE A 29 -2.47 -2.86 -31.62
CA PHE A 29 -3.83 -2.60 -32.07
C PHE A 29 -4.82 -3.28 -31.13
N VAL A 30 -6.04 -2.75 -31.07
CA VAL A 30 -7.08 -3.20 -30.15
C VAL A 30 -8.25 -3.72 -30.95
N LEU A 31 -8.69 -4.93 -30.62
CA LEU A 31 -9.83 -5.61 -31.19
C LEU A 31 -10.93 -5.76 -30.14
N LYS A 32 -12.18 -5.83 -30.57
CA LYS A 32 -13.31 -6.27 -29.75
C LYS A 32 -13.53 -7.76 -29.98
N ALA A 33 -13.76 -8.49 -28.91
CA ALA A 33 -14.01 -9.92 -28.97
C ALA A 33 -15.12 -10.35 -28.00
N GLU A 34 -15.72 -11.50 -28.29
CA GLU A 34 -16.62 -12.21 -27.39
C GLU A 34 -15.82 -13.33 -26.71
N ASP A 35 -15.75 -13.29 -25.38
CA ASP A 35 -15.23 -14.39 -24.56
C ASP A 35 -16.30 -15.48 -24.47
N LEU A 36 -16.14 -16.53 -25.27
CA LEU A 36 -17.12 -17.61 -25.43
C LEU A 36 -17.31 -18.46 -24.17
N MET A 37 -16.32 -18.46 -23.25
CA MET A 37 -16.41 -19.21 -22.00
C MET A 37 -17.19 -18.45 -20.92
N MET A 38 -16.96 -17.14 -20.81
CA MET A 38 -17.60 -16.29 -19.79
C MET A 38 -18.82 -15.55 -20.32
N ASN A 39 -19.14 -15.68 -21.61
CA ASN A 39 -20.24 -15.04 -22.31
C ASN A 39 -20.28 -13.50 -22.10
N ARG A 40 -19.15 -12.84 -22.37
CA ARG A 40 -19.00 -11.38 -22.21
C ARG A 40 -18.17 -10.77 -23.33
N ILE A 41 -18.38 -9.48 -23.58
CA ILE A 41 -17.54 -8.71 -24.51
C ILE A 41 -16.26 -8.25 -23.81
N VAL A 42 -15.13 -8.40 -24.51
CA VAL A 42 -13.80 -8.01 -24.06
C VAL A 42 -13.08 -7.20 -25.14
N ALA A 43 -12.09 -6.43 -24.73
CA ALA A 43 -11.12 -5.82 -25.65
C ALA A 43 -9.82 -6.63 -25.61
N ILE A 44 -9.20 -6.82 -26.77
CA ILE A 44 -7.93 -7.56 -26.91
C ILE A 44 -6.91 -6.64 -27.55
N LYS A 45 -5.87 -6.30 -26.80
CA LYS A 45 -4.73 -5.50 -27.27
C LYS A 45 -3.62 -6.43 -27.73
N ILE A 46 -3.28 -6.40 -29.01
CA ILE A 46 -2.27 -7.25 -29.63
C ILE A 46 -1.04 -6.42 -30.01
N LEU A 47 0.16 -6.86 -29.62
CA LEU A 47 1.42 -6.25 -30.01
C LEU A 47 1.61 -6.37 -31.53
N ASN A 48 2.07 -5.29 -32.17
CA ASN A 48 2.27 -5.25 -33.61
C ASN A 48 3.53 -6.05 -34.01
N ASP A 49 3.43 -6.86 -35.07
CA ASP A 49 4.50 -7.79 -35.51
C ASP A 49 5.86 -7.13 -35.75
N GLN A 50 5.91 -5.81 -36.02
CA GLN A 50 7.18 -5.08 -36.18
C GLN A 50 8.05 -5.09 -34.92
N TYR A 51 7.47 -5.40 -33.76
CA TYR A 51 8.16 -5.54 -32.48
C TYR A 51 8.35 -7.01 -32.07
N ASN A 52 7.88 -7.98 -32.86
CA ASN A 52 8.16 -9.39 -32.59
C ASN A 52 9.66 -9.66 -32.78
N GLY A 53 10.28 -10.26 -31.76
CA GLY A 53 11.72 -10.51 -31.71
C GLY A 53 12.55 -9.35 -31.15
N ASP A 54 11.95 -8.19 -30.85
CA ASP A 54 12.59 -7.14 -30.07
C ASP A 54 12.45 -7.48 -28.58
N GLU A 55 13.47 -8.14 -28.03
CA GLU A 55 13.49 -8.60 -26.64
C GLU A 55 13.22 -7.47 -25.64
N GLN A 56 13.63 -6.23 -25.93
CA GLN A 56 13.36 -5.09 -25.05
C GLN A 56 11.89 -4.65 -25.12
N ALA A 57 11.32 -4.54 -26.32
CA ALA A 57 9.92 -4.17 -26.49
C ALA A 57 8.99 -5.25 -25.90
N GLU A 58 9.31 -6.52 -26.10
CA GLU A 58 8.55 -7.65 -25.57
C GLU A 58 8.60 -7.70 -24.04
N THR A 59 9.80 -7.58 -23.45
CA THR A 59 9.97 -7.60 -22.00
C THR A 59 9.20 -6.45 -21.33
N ARG A 60 9.20 -5.26 -21.94
CA ARG A 60 8.43 -4.11 -21.44
C ARG A 60 6.92 -4.35 -21.53
N PHE A 61 6.43 -4.74 -22.72
CA PHE A 61 5.01 -5.06 -22.92
C PHE A 61 4.53 -6.08 -21.87
N ILE A 62 5.31 -7.13 -21.62
CA ILE A 62 5.00 -8.15 -20.60
C ILE A 62 5.02 -7.57 -19.19
N ASN A 63 6.06 -6.83 -18.80
CA ASN A 63 6.20 -6.28 -17.45
C ASN A 63 5.11 -5.23 -17.14
N GLU A 64 4.75 -4.39 -18.09
CA GLU A 64 3.70 -3.39 -17.95
C GLU A 64 2.32 -4.05 -17.88
N SER A 65 2.06 -5.06 -18.72
CA SER A 65 0.82 -5.85 -18.65
C SER A 65 0.65 -6.51 -17.29
N LYS A 66 1.73 -7.08 -16.74
CA LYS A 66 1.73 -7.68 -15.40
C LYS A 66 1.47 -6.65 -14.31
N ALA A 67 2.08 -5.47 -14.39
CA ALA A 67 1.86 -4.40 -13.43
C ALA A 67 0.38 -3.95 -13.41
N VAL A 68 -0.25 -3.80 -14.58
CA VAL A 68 -1.66 -3.43 -14.69
C VAL A 68 -2.59 -4.55 -14.22
N ALA A 69 -2.27 -5.81 -14.49
CA ALA A 69 -3.05 -6.95 -14.02
C ALA A 69 -3.12 -7.05 -12.48
N MET A 70 -2.16 -6.46 -11.77
CA MET A 70 -2.18 -6.36 -10.31
C MET A 70 -3.07 -5.22 -9.79
N LEU A 71 -3.57 -4.34 -10.66
CA LEU A 71 -4.42 -3.22 -10.30
C LEU A 71 -5.90 -3.62 -10.42
N SER A 72 -6.61 -3.59 -9.29
CA SER A 72 -8.07 -3.71 -9.25
C SER A 72 -8.67 -2.44 -8.66
N HIS A 73 -9.28 -1.61 -9.51
CA HIS A 73 -9.93 -0.37 -9.09
C HIS A 73 -11.04 0.00 -10.08
N LYS A 74 -12.13 0.60 -9.59
CA LYS A 74 -13.29 0.95 -10.43
C LYS A 74 -12.94 1.88 -11.61
N ASN A 75 -11.98 2.80 -11.40
CA ASN A 75 -11.54 3.78 -12.38
C ASN A 75 -10.28 3.33 -13.16
N ILE A 76 -9.88 2.06 -13.07
CA ILE A 76 -8.80 1.48 -13.89
C ILE A 76 -9.43 0.40 -14.78
N VAL A 77 -8.97 0.29 -16.03
CA VAL A 77 -9.38 -0.80 -16.91
C VAL A 77 -8.90 -2.15 -16.34
N SER A 78 -9.80 -3.11 -16.21
CA SER A 78 -9.43 -4.43 -15.68
C SER A 78 -8.73 -5.25 -16.76
N VAL A 79 -7.60 -5.88 -16.41
CA VAL A 79 -6.97 -6.91 -17.24
C VAL A 79 -7.45 -8.28 -16.78
N TYR A 80 -7.93 -9.09 -17.72
CA TYR A 80 -8.48 -10.41 -17.44
C TYR A 80 -7.49 -11.53 -17.76
N ASP A 81 -6.68 -11.36 -18.78
CA ASP A 81 -5.77 -12.40 -19.27
C ASP A 81 -4.58 -11.78 -20.00
N VAL A 82 -3.45 -12.48 -19.99
CA VAL A 82 -2.23 -12.10 -20.72
C VAL A 82 -1.67 -13.35 -21.38
N ALA A 83 -1.59 -13.33 -22.70
CA ALA A 83 -1.10 -14.44 -23.50
C ALA A 83 0.21 -14.05 -24.21
N ILE A 84 1.21 -14.92 -24.10
CA ILE A 84 2.55 -14.71 -24.64
C ILE A 84 2.90 -15.94 -25.48
N TYR A 85 2.78 -15.80 -26.80
CA TYR A 85 3.26 -16.77 -27.77
C TYR A 85 4.51 -16.22 -28.48
N PRO A 86 5.33 -17.10 -29.10
CA PRO A 86 6.49 -16.66 -29.89
C PRO A 86 6.10 -15.61 -30.94
N ASP A 87 4.99 -15.84 -31.66
CA ASP A 87 4.59 -15.04 -32.81
C ASP A 87 3.50 -14.00 -32.49
N MET A 88 2.93 -14.04 -31.28
CA MET A 88 1.80 -13.18 -30.90
C MET A 88 1.74 -12.95 -29.41
N LYS A 89 1.62 -11.69 -29.01
CA LYS A 89 1.50 -11.28 -27.61
C LYS A 89 0.27 -10.41 -27.46
N TYR A 90 -0.64 -10.79 -26.57
CA TYR A 90 -1.88 -10.06 -26.40
C TYR A 90 -2.37 -10.00 -24.96
N ILE A 91 -3.12 -8.96 -24.67
CA ILE A 91 -3.73 -8.68 -23.36
C ILE A 91 -5.24 -8.65 -23.57
N VAL A 92 -5.98 -9.40 -22.76
CA VAL A 92 -7.44 -9.36 -22.71
C VAL A 92 -7.83 -8.45 -21.56
N MET A 93 -8.65 -7.45 -21.87
CA MET A 93 -9.07 -6.43 -20.93
C MET A 93 -10.58 -6.18 -21.03
N GLU A 94 -11.10 -5.50 -20.01
CA GLU A 94 -12.46 -4.99 -19.97
C GLU A 94 -12.77 -4.17 -21.23
N TYR A 95 -13.88 -4.49 -21.90
CA TYR A 95 -14.39 -3.66 -22.98
C TYR A 95 -15.13 -2.45 -22.41
N LEU A 96 -14.72 -1.26 -22.82
CA LEU A 96 -15.29 0.00 -22.34
C LEU A 96 -16.20 0.61 -23.41
N ASP A 97 -17.51 0.57 -23.18
CA ASP A 97 -18.52 1.22 -24.01
C ASP A 97 -18.62 2.72 -23.67
N GLY A 98 -17.74 3.52 -24.27
CA GLY A 98 -17.59 4.94 -24.03
C GLY A 98 -16.81 5.65 -25.15
N ILE A 99 -16.54 6.93 -24.93
CA ILE A 99 -15.65 7.74 -25.78
C ILE A 99 -14.42 8.14 -24.98
N THR A 100 -13.33 8.48 -25.66
CA THR A 100 -12.17 9.06 -24.97
C THR A 100 -12.52 10.44 -24.41
N LEU A 101 -11.86 10.86 -23.34
CA LEU A 101 -12.00 12.21 -22.80
C LEU A 101 -11.56 13.24 -23.84
N LYS A 102 -10.59 12.90 -24.71
CA LYS A 102 -10.21 13.77 -25.83
C LYS A 102 -11.38 14.05 -26.76
N GLU A 103 -12.06 13.01 -27.24
CA GLU A 103 -13.23 13.16 -28.11
C GLU A 103 -14.38 13.91 -27.43
N TYR A 104 -14.50 13.78 -26.10
CA TYR A 104 -15.48 14.54 -25.32
C TYR A 104 -15.12 16.03 -25.29
N LEU A 105 -13.87 16.36 -24.97
CA LEU A 105 -13.36 17.75 -24.94
C LEU A 105 -13.41 18.40 -26.32
N ASP A 106 -13.05 17.69 -27.39
CA ASP A 106 -13.11 18.22 -28.76
C ASP A 106 -14.55 18.57 -29.18
N LYS A 107 -15.56 17.87 -28.65
CA LYS A 107 -16.98 18.14 -28.91
C LYS A 107 -17.58 19.23 -28.02
N LYS A 108 -17.16 19.29 -26.75
CA LYS A 108 -17.73 20.20 -25.75
C LYS A 108 -16.99 21.52 -25.62
N GLY A 109 -15.69 21.55 -25.94
CA GLY A 109 -14.79 22.63 -25.56
C GLY A 109 -14.52 22.63 -24.06
N ALA A 110 -14.52 23.82 -23.46
CA ALA A 110 -14.37 23.98 -22.01
C ALA A 110 -15.56 23.35 -21.26
N LEU A 111 -15.25 22.58 -20.22
CA LEU A 111 -16.23 21.97 -19.33
C LEU A 111 -16.56 22.91 -18.16
N PRO A 112 -17.79 22.85 -17.60
CA PRO A 112 -18.08 23.46 -16.31
C PRO A 112 -17.10 22.96 -15.24
N TRP A 113 -16.56 23.86 -14.41
CA TRP A 113 -15.48 23.51 -13.50
C TRP A 113 -15.81 22.34 -12.56
N LYS A 114 -17.06 22.25 -12.08
CA LYS A 114 -17.51 21.12 -11.25
C LYS A 114 -17.40 19.79 -11.98
N GLU A 115 -17.82 19.76 -13.24
CA GLU A 115 -17.75 18.56 -14.07
C GLU A 115 -16.30 18.16 -14.33
N ALA A 116 -15.44 19.12 -14.69
CA ALA A 116 -14.01 18.89 -14.85
C ALA A 116 -13.37 18.32 -13.57
N CYS A 117 -13.63 18.93 -12.40
CA CYS A 117 -13.12 18.45 -11.12
C CYS A 117 -13.64 17.04 -10.78
N ILE A 118 -14.90 16.70 -11.09
CA ILE A 118 -15.47 15.37 -10.86
C ILE A 118 -14.76 14.31 -11.74
N TYR A 119 -14.57 14.59 -13.03
CA TYR A 119 -13.89 13.66 -13.93
C TYR A 119 -12.41 13.50 -13.59
N ILE A 120 -11.70 14.59 -13.35
CA ILE A 120 -10.28 14.56 -12.96
C ILE A 120 -10.11 13.90 -11.58
N GLY A 121 -11.03 14.13 -10.65
CA GLY A 121 -11.03 13.44 -9.36
C GLY A 121 -11.18 11.91 -9.49
N GLN A 122 -11.85 11.39 -10.52
CA GLN A 122 -11.88 9.95 -10.80
C GLN A 122 -10.55 9.42 -11.35
N VAL A 123 -9.89 10.20 -12.23
CA VAL A 123 -8.54 9.87 -12.73
C VAL A 123 -7.52 9.85 -11.58
N LEU A 124 -7.55 10.84 -10.70
CA LEU A 124 -6.63 10.92 -9.57
C LEU A 124 -6.81 9.76 -8.58
N ARG A 125 -8.04 9.29 -8.34
CA ARG A 125 -8.28 8.08 -7.51
C ARG A 125 -7.73 6.81 -8.15
N ALA A 126 -7.77 6.71 -9.48
CA ALA A 126 -7.10 5.63 -10.20
C ALA A 126 -5.57 5.70 -10.03
N LEU A 127 -4.99 6.89 -10.18
CA LEU A 127 -3.55 7.11 -9.98
C LEU A 127 -3.12 6.85 -8.54
N GLU A 128 -3.88 7.30 -7.55
CA GLU A 128 -3.65 7.02 -6.14
C GLU A 128 -3.52 5.51 -5.88
N HIS A 129 -4.46 4.72 -6.40
CA HIS A 129 -4.43 3.26 -6.29
C HIS A 129 -3.19 2.67 -6.97
N ALA A 130 -2.87 3.11 -8.19
CA ALA A 130 -1.70 2.63 -8.92
C ALA A 130 -0.37 2.99 -8.21
N HIS A 131 -0.23 4.23 -7.75
CA HIS A 131 0.92 4.74 -7.02
C HIS A 131 1.13 3.98 -5.69
N SER A 132 0.04 3.61 -5.00
CA SER A 132 0.10 2.76 -3.79
C SER A 132 0.70 1.37 -4.03
N LYS A 133 0.71 0.92 -5.28
CA LYS A 133 1.30 -0.35 -5.74
C LYS A 133 2.64 -0.16 -6.44
N GLY A 134 3.21 1.05 -6.41
CA GLY A 134 4.48 1.37 -7.05
C GLY A 134 4.41 1.49 -8.57
N VAL A 135 3.20 1.58 -9.15
CA VAL A 135 3.01 1.68 -10.60
C VAL A 135 2.83 3.14 -11.01
N ILE A 136 3.70 3.65 -11.88
CA ILE A 136 3.62 5.00 -12.48
C ILE A 136 3.00 4.87 -13.87
N HIS A 137 2.06 5.73 -14.24
CA HIS A 137 1.40 5.65 -15.55
C HIS A 137 2.28 6.17 -16.69
N ARG A 138 2.99 7.29 -16.51
CA ARG A 138 3.96 7.91 -17.45
C ARG A 138 3.38 8.49 -18.75
N ASP A 139 2.09 8.34 -19.01
CA ASP A 139 1.46 8.78 -20.26
C ASP A 139 0.00 9.20 -20.01
N ILE A 140 -0.23 9.98 -18.95
CA ILE A 140 -1.56 10.52 -18.67
C ILE A 140 -1.89 11.59 -19.69
N LYS A 141 -3.01 11.37 -20.40
CA LYS A 141 -3.56 12.29 -21.40
C LYS A 141 -5.02 11.93 -21.70
N PRO A 142 -5.86 12.85 -22.20
CA PRO A 142 -7.28 12.61 -22.46
C PRO A 142 -7.59 11.41 -23.39
N GLN A 143 -6.65 11.01 -24.25
CA GLN A 143 -6.81 9.84 -25.13
C GLN A 143 -6.77 8.51 -24.37
N ASN A 144 -6.09 8.45 -23.23
CA ASN A 144 -5.96 7.25 -22.39
C ASN A 144 -7.01 7.22 -21.26
N ILE A 145 -8.02 8.09 -21.33
CA ILE A 145 -9.10 8.21 -20.36
C ILE A 145 -10.41 7.97 -21.11
N ILE A 146 -11.19 6.96 -20.70
CA ILE A 146 -12.47 6.64 -21.31
C ILE A 146 -13.61 7.12 -20.41
N LEU A 147 -14.50 7.94 -20.96
CA LEU A 147 -15.76 8.37 -20.36
C LEU A 147 -16.88 7.44 -20.83
N GLN A 148 -17.42 6.68 -19.89
CA GLN A 148 -18.54 5.78 -20.14
C GLN A 148 -19.88 6.52 -20.12
N LYS A 149 -20.91 5.93 -20.72
CA LYS A 149 -22.26 6.53 -20.83
C LYS A 149 -22.91 6.86 -19.49
N ASN A 150 -22.50 6.20 -18.42
CA ASN A 150 -22.98 6.42 -17.05
C ASN A 150 -22.23 7.55 -16.31
N GLY A 151 -21.26 8.21 -16.95
CA GLY A 151 -20.43 9.27 -16.34
C GLY A 151 -19.21 8.77 -15.57
N GLU A 152 -18.94 7.46 -15.57
CA GLU A 152 -17.74 6.89 -14.98
C GLU A 152 -16.53 7.06 -15.91
N ILE A 153 -15.39 7.33 -15.29
CA ILE A 153 -14.10 7.43 -15.97
C ILE A 153 -13.30 6.16 -15.72
N LYS A 154 -12.64 5.64 -16.75
CA LYS A 154 -11.62 4.59 -16.63
C LYS A 154 -10.32 5.00 -17.30
N VAL A 155 -9.23 4.82 -16.57
CA VAL A 155 -7.87 5.00 -17.05
C VAL A 155 -7.41 3.74 -17.77
N THR A 156 -6.91 3.90 -18.99
CA THR A 156 -6.37 2.84 -19.84
C THR A 156 -4.89 3.06 -20.10
N ASP A 157 -4.21 2.06 -20.69
CA ASP A 157 -2.89 2.23 -21.28
C ASP A 157 -1.78 2.75 -20.34
N PHE A 158 -1.71 2.18 -19.13
CA PHE A 158 -0.57 2.39 -18.23
C PHE A 158 0.74 2.03 -18.94
N GLY A 159 1.55 3.04 -19.21
CA GLY A 159 2.98 2.92 -19.44
C GLY A 159 3.47 2.19 -20.69
N ILE A 160 2.63 1.58 -21.54
CA ILE A 160 3.07 0.63 -22.59
C ILE A 160 4.09 1.19 -23.62
N ALA A 161 4.40 2.50 -23.60
CA ALA A 161 4.68 3.23 -24.83
C ALA A 161 5.82 4.24 -24.90
N LYS A 162 6.83 4.25 -24.03
CA LYS A 162 8.00 5.13 -24.26
C LYS A 162 9.34 4.48 -24.00
N LEU A 163 10.09 4.29 -25.09
CA LEU A 163 11.54 4.11 -25.11
C LEU A 163 12.22 5.32 -24.44
N PRO A 164 13.09 5.13 -23.44
CA PRO A 164 14.01 6.18 -22.98
C PRO A 164 15.14 6.46 -23.98
N ASN A 165 15.36 5.57 -24.96
CA ASN A 165 16.53 5.57 -25.84
C ASN A 165 16.25 5.89 -27.31
N ASP A 166 15.06 6.38 -27.66
CA ASP A 166 14.91 6.98 -28.98
C ASP A 166 15.61 8.34 -28.96
N SER A 167 16.91 8.30 -29.25
CA SER A 167 17.78 9.45 -29.52
C SER A 167 17.37 10.19 -30.81
N SER A 168 16.12 10.01 -31.22
CA SER A 168 15.52 10.64 -32.36
C SER A 168 14.10 11.05 -31.96
N LEU A 169 13.93 12.34 -31.69
CA LEU A 169 12.66 13.05 -31.84
C LEU A 169 12.23 12.99 -33.33
N THR A 170 12.12 11.81 -33.92
CA THR A 170 11.77 11.64 -35.32
C THR A 170 10.25 11.71 -35.48
N THR A 171 9.83 12.92 -35.85
CA THR A 171 8.85 13.23 -36.90
C THR A 171 7.88 12.12 -37.29
N THR A 172 7.10 11.59 -36.35
CA THR A 172 5.86 10.87 -36.66
C THR A 172 4.70 11.69 -36.15
N GLU A 173 3.66 11.86 -36.97
CA GLU A 173 2.49 12.70 -36.68
C GLU A 173 1.78 12.36 -35.35
N LYS A 174 1.97 11.14 -34.80
CA LYS A 174 1.49 10.72 -33.48
C LYS A 174 2.40 11.06 -32.29
N ALA A 175 3.71 11.25 -32.51
CA ALA A 175 4.62 11.77 -31.47
C ALA A 175 4.26 13.21 -31.08
N ILE A 176 3.67 13.96 -32.02
CA ILE A 176 3.17 15.33 -31.86
C ILE A 176 2.07 15.42 -30.80
N GLY A 177 1.17 14.44 -30.69
CA GLY A 177 0.04 14.50 -29.75
C GLY A 177 0.42 14.29 -28.27
N THR A 178 1.57 13.67 -28.00
CA THR A 178 1.96 13.28 -26.63
C THR A 178 2.79 14.35 -25.93
N VAL A 179 3.44 15.24 -26.67
CA VAL A 179 4.30 16.28 -26.09
C VAL A 179 3.52 17.34 -25.31
N TYR A 180 2.22 17.49 -25.57
CA TYR A 180 1.38 18.46 -24.87
C TYR A 180 1.14 18.14 -23.39
N TYR A 181 1.29 16.87 -22.98
CA TYR A 181 1.03 16.41 -21.60
C TYR A 181 2.30 15.92 -20.89
N ILE A 182 3.45 16.01 -21.54
CA ILE A 182 4.72 15.55 -20.98
C ILE A 182 5.13 16.42 -19.80
N SER A 183 5.65 15.82 -18.74
CA SER A 183 6.18 16.58 -17.61
C SER A 183 7.56 17.18 -17.91
N PRO A 184 8.00 18.24 -17.19
CA PRO A 184 9.31 18.87 -17.37
C PRO A 184 10.48 17.87 -17.28
N GLU A 185 10.42 16.95 -16.33
CA GLU A 185 11.42 15.91 -16.12
C GLU A 185 11.43 14.88 -17.27
N GLN A 186 10.26 14.51 -17.80
CA GLN A 186 10.16 13.65 -18.98
C GLN A 186 10.73 14.34 -20.23
N ALA A 187 10.42 15.62 -20.43
CA ALA A 187 10.96 16.41 -21.54
C ALA A 187 12.48 16.60 -21.44
N SER A 188 13.01 16.64 -20.21
CA SER A 188 14.45 16.76 -19.93
C SER A 188 15.20 15.42 -19.89
N GLY A 189 14.50 14.29 -20.09
CA GLY A 189 15.09 12.95 -19.98
C GLY A 189 15.51 12.54 -18.56
N LYS A 190 15.01 13.22 -17.52
CA LYS A 190 15.21 12.86 -16.11
C LYS A 190 14.30 11.70 -15.71
N GLU A 191 14.59 11.06 -14.58
CA GLU A 191 13.74 9.97 -14.07
C GLU A 191 12.31 10.44 -13.77
N THR A 192 11.34 9.65 -14.22
CA THR A 192 9.92 9.90 -13.98
C THR A 192 9.50 9.35 -12.62
N SER A 193 8.63 10.07 -11.92
CA SER A 193 8.07 9.62 -10.64
C SER A 193 6.54 9.83 -10.60
N PHE A 194 5.91 9.57 -9.46
CA PHE A 194 4.47 9.84 -9.26
C PHE A 194 4.10 11.31 -9.53
N SER A 195 5.03 12.25 -9.28
CA SER A 195 4.82 13.68 -9.55
C SER A 195 4.75 14.01 -11.04
N SER A 196 5.26 13.14 -11.91
CA SER A 196 5.13 13.27 -13.36
C SER A 196 3.68 13.07 -13.80
N ASP A 197 3.00 12.04 -13.25
CA ASP A 197 1.58 11.81 -13.54
C ASP A 197 0.72 12.98 -13.03
N ILE A 198 1.05 13.54 -11.85
CA ILE A 198 0.35 14.70 -11.26
C ILE A 198 0.44 15.92 -12.18
N TYR A 199 1.62 16.19 -12.76
CA TYR A 199 1.80 17.28 -13.72
C TYR A 199 0.91 17.10 -14.96
N SER A 200 0.93 15.90 -15.55
CA SER A 200 0.10 15.57 -16.71
C SER A 200 -1.40 15.69 -16.41
N VAL A 201 -1.84 15.33 -15.20
CA VAL A 201 -3.21 15.59 -14.73
C VAL A 201 -3.49 17.09 -14.65
N GLY A 202 -2.54 17.89 -14.17
CA GLY A 202 -2.64 19.36 -14.15
C GLY A 202 -2.89 19.94 -15.55
N VAL A 203 -2.12 19.50 -16.56
CA VAL A 203 -2.31 19.87 -17.96
C VAL A 203 -3.71 19.46 -18.46
N MET A 204 -4.15 18.25 -18.13
CA MET A 204 -5.46 17.74 -18.55
C MET A 204 -6.62 18.50 -17.89
N LEU A 205 -6.50 18.86 -16.61
CA LEU A 205 -7.47 19.69 -15.91
C LEU A 205 -7.50 21.10 -16.50
N TYR A 206 -6.34 21.66 -16.85
CA TYR A 206 -6.25 22.94 -17.55
C TYR A 206 -7.01 22.93 -18.88
N GLU A 207 -6.77 21.94 -19.73
CA GLU A 207 -7.48 21.80 -21.02
C GLU A 207 -8.97 21.62 -20.81
N ALA A 208 -9.38 20.79 -19.85
CA ALA A 208 -10.79 20.56 -19.54
C ALA A 208 -11.50 21.83 -19.05
N LEU A 209 -10.84 22.69 -18.27
CA LEU A 209 -11.42 23.92 -17.73
C LEU A 209 -11.46 25.06 -18.74
N THR A 210 -10.44 25.18 -19.58
CA THR A 210 -10.24 26.36 -20.44
C THR A 210 -10.60 26.08 -21.90
N GLY A 211 -10.75 24.81 -22.28
CA GLY A 211 -10.93 24.37 -23.67
C GLY A 211 -9.67 24.52 -24.53
N ARG A 212 -8.53 24.89 -23.94
CA ARG A 212 -7.26 25.09 -24.65
C ARG A 212 -6.10 24.48 -23.88
N LEU A 213 -5.07 24.06 -24.59
CA LEU A 213 -3.83 23.56 -23.97
C LEU A 213 -3.05 24.71 -23.33
N PRO A 214 -2.27 24.45 -22.27
CA PRO A 214 -1.46 25.47 -21.60
C PRO A 214 -0.32 26.00 -22.47
N PHE A 215 0.27 25.14 -23.30
CA PHE A 215 1.37 25.48 -24.20
C PHE A 215 1.07 24.93 -25.60
N VAL A 216 1.22 25.80 -26.61
CA VAL A 216 1.00 25.46 -28.01
C VAL A 216 2.10 26.14 -28.84
N ALA A 217 2.73 25.39 -29.73
CA ALA A 217 3.69 25.89 -30.71
C ALA A 217 3.71 24.97 -31.94
N ASP A 218 4.29 25.44 -33.05
CA ASP A 218 4.35 24.69 -34.31
C ASP A 218 5.29 23.47 -34.24
N SER A 219 6.23 23.47 -33.30
CA SER A 219 7.23 22.40 -33.13
C SER A 219 7.05 21.66 -31.80
N PRO A 220 7.00 20.31 -31.81
CA PRO A 220 6.99 19.50 -30.60
C PRO A 220 8.15 19.80 -29.66
N VAL A 221 9.34 20.09 -30.20
CA VAL A 221 10.51 20.44 -29.40
C VAL A 221 10.28 21.76 -28.66
N THR A 222 9.65 22.74 -29.31
CA THR A 222 9.29 24.00 -28.68
C THR A 222 8.26 23.79 -27.57
N ILE A 223 7.23 22.96 -27.80
CA ILE A 223 6.26 22.63 -26.75
C ILE A 223 6.95 21.97 -25.54
N ALA A 224 7.87 21.03 -25.77
CA ALA A 224 8.66 20.41 -24.70
C ALA A 224 9.51 21.44 -23.93
N LEU A 225 10.13 22.41 -24.62
CA LEU A 225 10.87 23.51 -23.98
C LEU A 225 9.96 24.42 -23.16
N MET A 226 8.74 24.71 -23.64
CA MET A 226 7.73 25.47 -22.87
C MET A 226 7.29 24.69 -21.62
N GLN A 227 7.12 23.37 -21.73
CA GLN A 227 6.84 22.52 -20.57
C GLN A 227 7.96 22.61 -19.53
N ILE A 228 9.22 22.78 -19.94
CA ILE A 228 10.36 22.93 -19.01
C ILE A 228 10.42 24.32 -18.38
N ASN A 229 10.25 25.38 -19.18
CA ASN A 229 10.64 26.74 -18.78
C ASN A 229 9.46 27.69 -18.52
N ASP A 230 8.35 27.54 -19.23
CA ASP A 230 7.30 28.56 -19.29
C ASP A 230 6.19 28.29 -18.26
N GLN A 231 5.62 29.34 -17.67
CA GLN A 231 4.46 29.23 -16.80
C GLN A 231 3.16 29.36 -17.60
N PRO A 232 2.14 28.51 -17.35
CA PRO A 232 0.86 28.64 -18.03
C PRO A 232 0.09 29.87 -17.52
N THR A 233 -0.78 30.44 -18.35
CA THR A 233 -1.70 31.49 -17.91
C THR A 233 -2.71 30.92 -16.90
N PRO A 234 -2.90 31.50 -15.72
CA PRO A 234 -3.84 30.98 -14.73
C PRO A 234 -5.26 30.80 -15.31
N PRO A 235 -5.93 29.63 -15.12
CA PRO A 235 -7.24 29.35 -15.72
C PRO A 235 -8.35 30.40 -15.49
N GLU A 236 -8.39 31.01 -14.31
CA GLU A 236 -9.33 32.07 -13.91
C GLU A 236 -9.15 33.37 -14.71
N GLU A 237 -7.95 33.66 -15.22
CA GLU A 237 -7.73 34.79 -16.12
C GLU A 237 -8.34 34.55 -17.51
N ILE A 238 -8.60 33.28 -17.84
CA ILE A 238 -9.14 32.84 -19.13
C ILE A 238 -10.66 32.77 -19.07
N ASN A 239 -11.18 32.27 -17.96
CA ASN A 239 -12.60 32.07 -17.72
C ASN A 239 -12.92 32.42 -16.26
N ASP A 240 -13.63 33.54 -16.08
CA ASP A 240 -14.01 34.09 -14.78
C ASP A 240 -14.98 33.21 -13.97
N GLN A 241 -15.57 32.19 -14.60
CA GLN A 241 -16.43 31.20 -13.94
C GLN A 241 -15.63 30.13 -13.20
N ILE A 242 -14.31 30.07 -13.40
CA ILE A 242 -13.43 29.13 -12.70
C ILE A 242 -13.08 29.72 -11.33
N PRO A 243 -13.42 29.04 -10.22
CA PRO A 243 -13.05 29.52 -8.89
C PRO A 243 -11.54 29.58 -8.72
N LEU A 244 -11.06 30.58 -7.99
CA LEU A 244 -9.63 30.78 -7.72
C LEU A 244 -8.98 29.52 -7.12
N GLY A 245 -9.66 28.84 -6.19
CA GLY A 245 -9.16 27.59 -5.62
C GLY A 245 -8.93 26.48 -6.66
N VAL A 246 -9.76 26.38 -7.71
CA VAL A 246 -9.55 25.42 -8.80
C VAL A 246 -8.31 25.80 -9.61
N SER A 247 -8.16 27.09 -9.93
CA SER A 247 -6.97 27.58 -10.63
C SER A 247 -5.69 27.29 -9.85
N GLN A 248 -5.67 27.58 -8.55
CA GLN A 248 -4.52 27.32 -7.68
C GLN A 248 -4.13 25.83 -7.65
N ILE A 249 -5.11 24.92 -7.70
CA ILE A 249 -4.84 23.47 -7.82
C ILE A 249 -4.16 23.14 -9.15
N VAL A 250 -4.64 23.71 -10.27
CA VAL A 250 -4.03 23.52 -11.59
C VAL A 250 -2.59 24.03 -11.60
N MET A 251 -2.38 25.26 -11.13
CA MET A 251 -1.06 25.90 -11.08
C MET A 251 -0.09 25.15 -10.17
N LYS A 252 -0.55 24.62 -9.04
CA LYS A 252 0.28 23.78 -8.15
C LYS A 252 0.64 22.45 -8.79
N ALA A 253 -0.30 21.77 -9.46
CA ALA A 253 -0.01 20.52 -10.15
C ALA A 253 1.02 20.71 -11.28
N MET A 254 0.99 21.86 -11.94
CA MET A 254 1.87 22.23 -13.06
C MET A 254 3.17 22.95 -12.66
N GLN A 255 3.55 22.94 -11.37
CA GLN A 255 4.86 23.48 -10.96
C GLN A 255 6.00 22.76 -11.67
N LYS A 256 7.06 23.49 -12.03
CA LYS A 256 8.19 22.90 -12.77
C LYS A 256 9.03 22.01 -11.87
N ASP A 257 9.33 22.51 -10.68
CA ASP A 257 9.93 21.72 -9.61
C ASP A 257 8.94 20.66 -9.11
N THR A 258 9.40 19.40 -9.05
CA THR A 258 8.61 18.27 -8.60
C THR A 258 8.27 18.37 -7.11
N ALA A 259 9.14 18.99 -6.29
CA ALA A 259 8.92 19.17 -4.86
C ALA A 259 7.84 20.22 -4.55
N ALA A 260 7.64 21.18 -5.45
CA ALA A 260 6.62 22.23 -5.31
C ALA A 260 5.19 21.76 -5.71
N ARG A 261 5.07 20.60 -6.37
CA ARG A 261 3.78 20.00 -6.77
C ARG A 261 3.05 19.37 -5.58
N PHE A 262 1.90 18.77 -5.83
CA PHE A 262 1.29 17.85 -4.85
C PHE A 262 2.21 16.65 -4.64
N ALA A 263 2.46 16.28 -3.39
CA ALA A 263 3.29 15.12 -3.06
C ALA A 263 2.62 13.79 -3.48
N THR A 264 1.28 13.75 -3.47
CA THR A 264 0.50 12.56 -3.81
C THR A 264 -0.75 12.91 -4.63
N ALA A 265 -1.22 11.94 -5.43
CA ALA A 265 -2.51 12.05 -6.11
C ALA A 265 -3.66 12.23 -5.11
N HIS A 266 -3.58 11.59 -3.93
CA HIS A 266 -4.54 11.76 -2.84
C HIS A 266 -4.66 13.21 -2.38
N GLY A 267 -3.53 13.89 -2.17
CA GLY A 267 -3.51 15.30 -1.77
C GLY A 267 -4.22 16.19 -2.80
N MET A 268 -4.01 15.93 -4.10
CA MET A 268 -4.72 16.64 -5.16
C MET A 268 -6.22 16.34 -5.17
N VAL A 269 -6.65 15.09 -4.93
CA VAL A 269 -8.09 14.75 -4.77
C VAL A 269 -8.71 15.53 -3.62
N LYS A 270 -8.03 15.60 -2.47
CA LYS A 270 -8.53 16.32 -1.30
C LYS A 270 -8.70 17.82 -1.58
N ALA A 271 -7.77 18.42 -2.31
CA ALA A 271 -7.89 19.82 -2.71
C ALA A 271 -9.11 20.04 -3.63
N LEU A 272 -9.33 19.17 -4.62
CA LEU A 272 -10.52 19.22 -5.48
C LEU A 272 -11.81 19.04 -4.67
N ASP A 273 -11.85 18.07 -3.76
CA ASP A 273 -12.99 17.82 -2.89
C ASP A 273 -13.32 19.03 -1.99
N CYS A 274 -12.31 19.79 -1.52
CA CYS A 274 -12.52 21.02 -0.77
C CYS A 274 -13.26 22.07 -1.60
N VAL A 275 -12.78 22.37 -2.82
CA VAL A 275 -13.40 23.39 -3.67
C VAL A 275 -14.76 22.95 -4.22
N LEU A 276 -14.97 21.64 -4.42
CA LEU A 276 -16.28 21.10 -4.79
C LEU A 276 -17.33 21.29 -3.68
N ARG A 277 -16.92 21.25 -2.40
CA ARG A 277 -17.80 21.51 -1.26
C ARG A 277 -18.03 23.00 -1.04
N ASP A 278 -16.97 23.80 -1.11
CA ASP A 278 -17.03 25.26 -0.96
C ASP A 278 -16.22 25.93 -2.08
N PRO A 279 -16.89 26.47 -3.13
CA PRO A 279 -16.23 27.13 -4.25
C PRO A 279 -15.48 28.41 -3.87
N GLU A 280 -15.76 29.00 -2.71
CA GLU A 280 -15.11 30.23 -2.25
C GLU A 280 -13.79 29.97 -1.50
N VAL A 281 -13.38 28.70 -1.38
CA VAL A 281 -12.09 28.33 -0.79
C VAL A 281 -10.96 28.90 -1.62
N VAL A 282 -10.04 29.57 -0.93
CA VAL A 282 -8.79 30.08 -1.47
C VAL A 282 -7.63 29.40 -0.75
N PHE A 283 -6.66 28.95 -1.53
CA PHE A 283 -5.48 28.29 -1.02
C PHE A 283 -4.34 29.28 -0.77
N THR A 284 -3.55 29.02 0.27
CA THR A 284 -2.31 29.77 0.56
C THR A 284 -1.17 28.81 0.90
N ASP A 285 0.06 29.22 0.58
CA ASP A 285 1.28 28.52 0.99
C ASP A 285 1.76 28.97 2.38
N ASN A 286 1.22 30.09 2.90
CA ASN A 286 1.62 30.66 4.18
C ASN A 286 0.78 30.07 5.34
N ALA A 287 1.39 29.17 6.12
CA ALA A 287 0.76 28.54 7.28
C ALA A 287 0.29 29.55 8.34
N ILE A 288 1.06 30.61 8.56
CA ILE A 288 0.75 31.66 9.54
C ILE A 288 -0.46 32.50 9.09
N ALA A 289 -0.60 32.75 7.78
CA ALA A 289 -1.77 33.45 7.24
C ALA A 289 -3.05 32.59 7.30
N ALA A 290 -2.92 31.27 7.08
CA ALA A 290 -4.04 30.33 7.19
C ALA A 290 -4.54 30.18 8.63
N GLU A 291 -3.63 30.07 9.61
CA GLU A 291 -3.98 29.92 11.03
C GLU A 291 -4.53 31.20 11.67
N ASN A 292 -4.08 32.38 11.22
CA ASN A 292 -4.54 33.67 11.74
C ASN A 292 -5.77 34.25 11.01
N SER A 293 -6.23 33.60 9.94
CA SER A 293 -7.43 34.03 9.22
C SER A 293 -8.69 33.74 10.03
N LYS A 294 -9.45 34.79 10.37
CA LYS A 294 -10.81 34.64 10.93
C LYS A 294 -11.82 34.11 9.90
N ASP A 295 -11.45 34.12 8.62
CA ASP A 295 -12.25 33.56 7.53
C ASP A 295 -11.91 32.08 7.34
N LYS A 296 -12.88 31.20 7.61
CA LYS A 296 -12.82 29.73 7.43
C LYS A 296 -12.57 29.26 5.98
N LYS A 297 -12.37 30.19 5.04
CA LYS A 297 -12.24 29.96 3.60
C LYS A 297 -10.80 29.97 3.10
N LEU A 298 -9.84 30.39 3.93
CA LEU A 298 -8.41 30.34 3.60
C LEU A 298 -7.82 29.02 4.09
N VAL A 299 -7.31 28.19 3.18
CA VAL A 299 -6.81 26.84 3.50
C VAL A 299 -5.36 26.70 3.05
N ASN A 300 -4.51 26.11 3.87
CA ASN A 300 -3.14 25.84 3.48
C ASN A 300 -3.08 24.63 2.51
N ILE A 301 -2.61 24.86 1.28
CA ILE A 301 -2.56 23.81 0.25
C ILE A 301 -1.45 22.78 0.47
N ASN A 302 -0.39 23.15 1.19
CA ASN A 302 0.72 22.26 1.52
C ASN A 302 0.32 21.24 2.59
N LEU A 303 -0.51 21.63 3.57
CA LEU A 303 -1.13 20.74 4.56
C LEU A 303 -2.09 19.71 3.91
N ILE A 304 -2.75 20.08 2.81
CA ILE A 304 -3.55 19.15 2.00
C ILE A 304 -2.65 18.25 1.15
N ALA A 305 -1.56 18.80 0.61
CA ALA A 305 -0.65 18.09 -0.27
C ALA A 305 0.16 16.98 0.43
N THR A 306 0.48 17.12 1.71
CA THR A 306 1.19 16.11 2.52
C THR A 306 0.30 14.97 3.03
N GLY A 307 -1.03 15.10 2.93
CA GLY A 307 -1.98 14.12 3.45
C GLY A 307 -2.16 14.16 4.96
N GLU A 308 -1.65 15.18 5.65
CA GLU A 308 -1.74 15.35 7.11
C GLU A 308 -3.10 15.85 7.59
N LEU A 309 -3.97 16.28 6.68
CA LEU A 309 -5.37 16.56 6.98
C LEU A 309 -6.16 15.26 7.18
N GLY A 310 -6.35 14.87 8.43
CA GLY A 310 -7.49 14.05 8.86
C GLY A 310 -8.82 14.67 8.38
N GLU A 311 -9.93 13.91 8.45
CA GLU A 311 -11.26 14.37 8.02
C GLU A 311 -11.55 15.82 8.47
N PHE A 312 -11.54 16.76 7.53
CA PHE A 312 -11.93 18.15 7.77
C PHE A 312 -13.43 18.17 8.10
N LYS A 313 -13.76 18.09 9.41
CA LYS A 313 -15.11 18.30 9.92
C LYS A 313 -15.31 19.81 10.10
N LEU A 314 -15.94 20.45 9.13
CA LEU A 314 -16.70 21.66 9.42
C LEU A 314 -17.95 21.22 10.19
N GLU A 315 -18.00 21.54 11.48
CA GLU A 315 -19.22 21.37 12.26
C GLU A 315 -20.35 22.18 11.60
N PRO A 316 -21.53 21.59 11.34
CA PRO A 316 -22.70 22.36 10.95
C PRO A 316 -23.12 23.26 12.12
N GLU A 317 -23.29 24.55 11.86
CA GLU A 317 -24.16 25.38 12.69
C GLU A 317 -25.59 24.88 12.51
N ASP A 318 -26.05 23.98 13.38
CA ASP A 318 -27.25 24.18 14.19
C ASP A 318 -27.38 23.04 15.21
N GLY A 319 -27.81 23.39 16.42
CA GLY A 319 -27.75 22.53 17.58
C GLY A 319 -28.73 21.35 17.54
N GLN A 320 -28.21 20.12 17.59
CA GLN A 320 -28.78 19.00 18.36
C GLN A 320 -27.81 17.82 18.40
N LYS A 321 -27.30 17.51 19.60
CA LYS A 321 -26.47 16.32 19.89
C LYS A 321 -27.29 15.03 19.68
N PRO A 322 -26.79 14.03 18.92
CA PRO A 322 -27.29 12.66 19.03
C PRO A 322 -26.57 11.93 20.18
N GLU A 323 -27.33 11.28 21.05
CA GLU A 323 -26.84 10.42 22.14
C GLU A 323 -26.02 9.22 21.62
N GLU A 324 -24.81 9.05 22.15
CA GLU A 324 -24.01 7.83 21.99
C GLU A 324 -24.55 6.68 22.86
N LYS A 325 -24.77 5.52 22.25
CA LYS A 325 -25.06 4.26 22.96
C LYS A 325 -23.77 3.64 23.53
N PRO A 326 -23.81 3.03 24.73
CA PRO A 326 -22.60 2.55 25.41
C PRO A 326 -22.06 1.24 24.81
N LYS A 327 -20.74 1.16 24.66
CA LYS A 327 -19.98 -0.08 24.32
C LYS A 327 -19.69 -0.91 25.59
N PRO A 328 -19.61 -2.26 25.50
CA PRO A 328 -19.37 -3.11 26.66
C PRO A 328 -17.88 -3.13 27.09
N PRO A 329 -17.57 -3.43 28.37
CA PRO A 329 -16.24 -3.22 28.94
C PRO A 329 -15.23 -4.34 28.60
N LYS A 330 -14.01 -3.94 28.26
CA LYS A 330 -12.83 -4.81 28.11
C LYS A 330 -12.28 -5.21 29.49
N LYS A 331 -12.11 -6.52 29.74
CA LYS A 331 -11.45 -7.05 30.94
C LYS A 331 -9.92 -6.99 30.80
N LYS A 332 -9.29 -6.45 31.85
CA LYS A 332 -7.84 -6.36 32.07
C LYS A 332 -7.22 -7.76 32.23
N ARG A 333 -6.18 -8.08 31.44
CA ARG A 333 -5.25 -9.18 31.74
C ARG A 333 -4.11 -8.62 32.59
N ARG A 334 -3.93 -9.17 33.78
CA ARG A 334 -2.72 -9.02 34.61
C ARG A 334 -1.97 -10.35 34.63
N ILE A 335 -0.65 -10.19 34.58
CA ILE A 335 0.43 -11.17 34.52
C ILE A 335 0.51 -12.00 35.81
N ARG A 336 0.87 -13.29 35.72
CA ARG A 336 1.67 -13.97 36.75
C ARG A 336 2.32 -15.26 36.24
N GLU A 337 3.59 -15.42 36.61
CA GLU A 337 4.52 -16.52 36.33
C GLU A 337 4.21 -17.80 37.14
N GLU A 338 4.43 -18.93 36.46
CA GLU A 338 5.20 -20.14 36.83
C GLU A 338 5.29 -20.62 38.31
N TRP A 339 4.88 -21.89 38.58
CA TRP A 339 5.68 -22.95 39.23
C TRP A 339 4.88 -24.25 39.54
N GLN A 340 5.50 -25.38 39.14
CA GLN A 340 5.56 -26.74 39.72
C GLN A 340 4.34 -27.43 40.37
N SER A 341 3.97 -28.57 39.77
CA SER A 341 3.01 -29.57 40.25
C SER A 341 3.61 -30.59 41.23
N ARG A 342 2.92 -30.83 42.36
CA ARG A 342 3.06 -32.06 43.19
C ARG A 342 1.71 -32.75 43.39
N SER A 343 1.67 -34.01 42.92
CA SER A 343 0.93 -35.20 43.36
C SER A 343 -0.29 -35.07 44.28
N LEU A 344 -1.46 -35.45 43.75
CA LEU A 344 -2.64 -35.97 44.48
C LEU A 344 -3.03 -37.37 43.93
N PHE A 345 -2.04 -38.25 43.75
CA PHE A 345 -2.23 -39.57 43.10
C PHE A 345 -2.79 -40.74 43.95
N PRO A 346 -3.06 -40.69 45.28
CA PRO A 346 -3.52 -41.89 46.00
C PRO A 346 -5.05 -42.03 46.22
N ILE A 347 -5.90 -41.11 45.75
CA ILE A 347 -7.36 -41.18 46.02
C ILE A 347 -8.15 -41.77 44.85
N ILE A 348 -7.70 -41.55 43.61
CA ILE A 348 -8.43 -41.97 42.39
C ILE A 348 -8.28 -43.47 42.12
N THR A 349 -7.17 -44.08 42.55
CA THR A 349 -6.88 -45.52 42.39
C THR A 349 -7.69 -46.42 43.33
N GLY A 350 -8.07 -45.94 44.52
CA GLY A 350 -8.89 -46.70 45.47
C GLY A 350 -10.36 -46.82 45.06
N VAL A 351 -10.93 -45.75 44.48
CA VAL A 351 -12.31 -45.75 43.97
C VAL A 351 -12.44 -46.64 42.74
N PHE A 352 -11.42 -46.68 41.89
CA PHE A 352 -11.40 -47.51 40.68
C PHE A 352 -11.41 -49.02 41.00
N LEU A 353 -10.69 -49.46 42.02
CA LEU A 353 -10.61 -50.88 42.41
C LEU A 353 -11.89 -51.39 43.08
N ALA A 354 -12.57 -50.53 43.86
CA ALA A 354 -13.86 -50.83 44.46
C ALA A 354 -14.98 -50.92 43.40
N PHE A 355 -14.96 -50.05 42.39
CA PHE A 355 -15.91 -50.11 41.28
C PHE A 355 -15.73 -51.38 40.44
N PHE A 356 -14.49 -51.81 40.22
CA PHE A 356 -14.18 -53.01 39.44
C PHE A 356 -14.61 -54.30 40.15
N THR A 357 -14.46 -54.37 41.47
CA THR A 357 -14.90 -55.53 42.27
C THR A 357 -16.43 -55.61 42.33
N VAL A 358 -17.13 -54.49 42.53
CA VAL A 358 -18.59 -54.45 42.46
C VAL A 358 -19.07 -54.81 41.05
N ALA A 359 -18.43 -54.31 39.99
CA ALA A 359 -18.77 -54.65 38.61
C ALA A 359 -18.57 -56.15 38.33
N ILE A 360 -17.49 -56.76 38.81
CA ILE A 360 -17.26 -58.21 38.66
C ILE A 360 -18.30 -59.02 39.45
N CYS A 361 -18.67 -58.59 40.66
CA CYS A 361 -19.72 -59.26 41.43
C CYS A 361 -21.11 -59.09 40.78
N VAL A 362 -21.40 -57.95 40.17
CA VAL A 362 -22.63 -57.72 39.39
C VAL A 362 -22.63 -58.57 38.13
N VAL A 363 -21.52 -58.66 37.41
CA VAL A 363 -21.39 -59.54 36.23
C VAL A 363 -21.50 -61.02 36.61
N ALA A 364 -20.92 -61.43 37.75
CA ALA A 364 -21.02 -62.80 38.25
C ALA A 364 -22.44 -63.13 38.76
N TYR A 365 -23.11 -62.18 39.41
CA TYR A 365 -24.50 -62.32 39.88
C TYR A 365 -25.50 -62.31 38.71
N LEU A 366 -25.32 -61.42 37.74
CA LEU A 366 -26.08 -61.41 36.49
C LEU A 366 -25.81 -62.69 35.70
N GLY A 367 -24.55 -63.13 35.65
CA GLY A 367 -24.15 -64.43 35.11
C GLY A 367 -24.91 -65.56 35.79
N TYR A 368 -24.86 -65.70 37.12
CA TYR A 368 -25.56 -66.75 37.87
C TYR A 368 -27.09 -66.70 37.75
N LYS A 369 -27.68 -65.48 37.71
CA LYS A 369 -29.13 -65.28 37.62
C LYS A 369 -29.68 -65.44 36.19
N TRP A 370 -28.89 -65.13 35.16
CA TRP A 370 -29.29 -65.22 33.74
C TRP A 370 -28.74 -66.47 33.02
N LEU A 371 -27.75 -67.19 33.57
CA LEU A 371 -27.25 -68.45 33.00
C LEU A 371 -28.35 -69.49 32.76
N PRO A 372 -29.33 -69.68 33.68
CA PRO A 372 -30.40 -70.63 33.45
C PRO A 372 -31.35 -70.23 32.33
N SER A 373 -31.44 -68.93 31.99
CA SER A 373 -32.27 -68.42 30.87
C SER A 373 -31.61 -68.56 29.49
N LEU A 374 -30.30 -68.84 29.45
CA LEU A 374 -29.58 -69.19 28.21
C LEU A 374 -29.84 -70.65 27.76
N PHE A 375 -30.49 -71.45 28.61
CA PHE A 375 -30.79 -72.87 28.35
C PHE A 375 -32.30 -73.19 28.34
N GLU A 376 -33.17 -72.18 28.27
CA GLU A 376 -34.54 -72.37 27.78
C GLU A 376 -34.51 -72.31 26.24
N PRO A 377 -35.09 -73.28 25.51
CA PRO A 377 -35.13 -73.20 24.07
C PRO A 377 -36.03 -72.02 23.68
N ALA A 378 -35.40 -70.93 23.23
CA ALA A 378 -36.10 -69.84 22.59
C ALA A 378 -36.88 -70.40 21.39
N PRO A 379 -38.13 -69.96 21.16
CA PRO A 379 -38.83 -70.30 19.93
C PRO A 379 -37.97 -69.87 18.74
N ASP A 380 -37.80 -70.80 17.79
CA ASP A 380 -36.92 -70.67 16.64
C ASP A 380 -37.48 -69.63 15.65
N ASP A 381 -37.28 -68.35 15.97
CA ASP A 381 -37.41 -67.23 15.03
C ASP A 381 -36.01 -66.92 14.45
N SER A 382 -35.29 -67.96 14.03
CA SER A 382 -34.04 -67.79 13.29
C SER A 382 -34.35 -67.15 11.94
N PHE A 383 -33.91 -65.90 11.78
CA PHE A 383 -34.01 -65.21 10.52
C PHE A 383 -32.87 -65.72 9.64
N TYR A 384 -33.22 -66.44 8.57
CA TYR A 384 -32.22 -66.95 7.63
C TYR A 384 -31.73 -65.81 6.73
N VAL A 385 -30.46 -65.45 6.88
CA VAL A 385 -29.82 -64.43 6.03
C VAL A 385 -29.37 -65.09 4.74
N GLU A 386 -29.94 -64.63 3.62
CA GLU A 386 -29.60 -65.10 2.29
C GLU A 386 -28.16 -64.68 1.91
N ASP A 387 -27.54 -65.46 1.00
CA ASP A 387 -26.26 -65.09 0.41
C ASP A 387 -26.46 -64.18 -0.81
N PHE A 388 -26.06 -62.93 -0.64
CA PHE A 388 -26.08 -61.87 -1.61
C PHE A 388 -24.71 -61.67 -2.27
N VAL A 389 -23.62 -62.25 -1.75
CA VAL A 389 -22.27 -62.06 -2.29
C VAL A 389 -22.22 -62.53 -3.74
N GLY A 390 -21.69 -61.70 -4.62
CA GLY A 390 -21.62 -61.91 -6.07
C GLY A 390 -22.87 -61.51 -6.86
N ARG A 391 -24.03 -61.25 -6.22
CA ARG A 391 -25.22 -60.75 -6.92
C ARG A 391 -25.10 -59.26 -7.23
N ILE A 392 -25.70 -58.82 -8.34
CA ILE A 392 -25.80 -57.39 -8.68
C ILE A 392 -26.89 -56.75 -7.82
N TYR A 393 -26.54 -55.70 -7.08
CA TYR A 393 -27.48 -54.88 -6.35
C TYR A 393 -28.19 -53.91 -7.30
N ASN A 394 -29.42 -54.25 -7.67
CA ASN A 394 -30.31 -53.47 -8.52
C ASN A 394 -31.65 -53.19 -7.81
N ASP A 395 -32.55 -52.44 -8.44
CA ASP A 395 -33.84 -52.07 -7.86
C ASP A 395 -34.72 -53.29 -7.50
N GLU A 396 -34.60 -54.37 -8.27
CA GLU A 396 -35.32 -55.64 -8.04
C GLU A 396 -34.82 -56.35 -6.78
N LEU A 397 -33.50 -56.50 -6.62
CA LEU A 397 -32.91 -57.08 -5.42
C LEU A 397 -33.18 -56.20 -4.19
N ALA A 398 -33.09 -54.88 -4.33
CA ALA A 398 -33.41 -53.93 -3.27
C ALA A 398 -34.89 -54.00 -2.84
N ALA A 399 -35.81 -54.25 -3.78
CA ALA A 399 -37.23 -54.46 -3.49
C ALA A 399 -37.47 -55.80 -2.79
N SER A 400 -36.87 -56.89 -3.29
CA SER A 400 -36.93 -58.22 -2.68
C SER A 400 -36.38 -58.22 -1.25
N MET A 401 -35.27 -57.53 -1.00
CA MET A 401 -34.70 -57.40 0.34
C MET A 401 -35.64 -56.64 1.29
N ARG A 402 -36.32 -55.59 0.83
CA ARG A 402 -37.31 -54.87 1.65
C ARG A 402 -38.52 -55.73 1.99
N GLU A 403 -39.03 -56.50 1.03
CA GLU A 403 -40.14 -57.44 1.25
C GLU A 403 -39.77 -58.54 2.25
N ASN A 404 -38.52 -59.02 2.17
CA ASN A 404 -37.95 -60.02 3.08
C ASN A 404 -37.41 -59.42 4.39
N LYS A 405 -37.90 -58.24 4.79
CA LYS A 405 -37.60 -57.59 6.07
C LYS A 405 -36.10 -57.28 6.30
N TYR A 406 -35.33 -56.99 5.25
CA TYR A 406 -33.97 -56.46 5.42
C TYR A 406 -33.96 -54.93 5.52
N SER A 407 -33.13 -54.41 6.44
CA SER A 407 -32.75 -53.00 6.52
C SER A 407 -31.32 -52.86 6.00
N VAL A 408 -31.18 -52.45 4.74
CA VAL A 408 -29.89 -52.44 4.02
C VAL A 408 -29.12 -51.15 4.26
N THR A 409 -27.83 -51.27 4.60
CA THR A 409 -26.85 -50.18 4.57
C THR A 409 -25.83 -50.49 3.48
N LEU A 410 -25.55 -49.55 2.57
CA LEU A 410 -24.58 -49.76 1.51
C LEU A 410 -23.23 -49.17 1.89
N LYS A 411 -22.16 -49.90 1.58
CA LYS A 411 -20.78 -49.43 1.56
C LYS A 411 -20.21 -49.67 0.18
N GLU A 412 -19.18 -48.92 -0.17
CA GLU A 412 -18.48 -49.11 -1.45
C GLU A 412 -17.22 -49.93 -1.26
N GLY A 413 -16.90 -50.77 -2.23
CA GLY A 413 -15.66 -51.52 -2.31
C GLY A 413 -15.24 -51.73 -3.76
N TYR A 414 -14.01 -52.17 -3.98
CA TYR A 414 -13.39 -52.23 -5.30
C TYR A 414 -12.68 -53.58 -5.48
N ASN A 415 -13.10 -54.36 -6.48
CA ASN A 415 -12.51 -55.66 -6.83
C ASN A 415 -12.68 -55.93 -8.34
N GLN A 416 -11.56 -56.08 -9.05
CA GLN A 416 -11.55 -56.28 -10.52
C GLN A 416 -12.15 -57.62 -10.95
N ASN A 417 -12.27 -58.60 -10.06
CA ASN A 417 -12.81 -59.92 -10.36
C ASN A 417 -14.35 -59.96 -10.34
N TYR A 418 -15.00 -58.85 -9.97
CA TYR A 418 -16.45 -58.75 -9.87
C TYR A 418 -16.97 -57.63 -10.81
N PRO A 419 -18.18 -57.75 -11.36
CA PRO A 419 -18.80 -56.68 -12.16
C PRO A 419 -19.24 -55.48 -11.30
N ASN A 420 -19.46 -54.32 -11.93
CA ASN A 420 -19.99 -53.13 -11.25
C ASN A 420 -21.37 -53.44 -10.65
N GLY A 421 -21.61 -53.01 -9.42
CA GLY A 421 -22.85 -53.29 -8.69
C GLY A 421 -22.89 -54.64 -7.98
N ALA A 422 -21.87 -55.50 -8.11
CA ALA A 422 -21.84 -56.79 -7.41
C ALA A 422 -21.61 -56.63 -5.90
N VAL A 423 -22.28 -57.39 -5.05
CA VAL A 423 -21.98 -57.42 -3.60
C VAL A 423 -20.65 -58.15 -3.37
N LEU A 424 -19.64 -57.46 -2.84
CA LEU A 424 -18.33 -58.02 -2.51
C LEU A 424 -18.32 -58.70 -1.14
N VAL A 425 -18.95 -58.05 -0.17
CA VAL A 425 -18.99 -58.48 1.23
C VAL A 425 -20.37 -58.16 1.77
N GLN A 426 -20.93 -59.09 2.54
CA GLN A 426 -22.13 -58.84 3.34
C GLN A 426 -21.83 -59.06 4.82
N ASP A 427 -22.47 -58.27 5.67
CA ASP A 427 -22.47 -58.43 7.12
C ASP A 427 -23.88 -58.20 7.68
N PRO A 428 -24.52 -59.17 8.35
CA PRO A 428 -24.00 -60.48 8.73
C PRO A 428 -23.80 -61.43 7.53
N THR A 429 -22.90 -62.42 7.70
CA THR A 429 -22.69 -63.51 6.73
C THR A 429 -23.95 -64.36 6.55
N SER A 430 -24.05 -65.06 5.42
CA SER A 430 -25.20 -65.92 5.12
C SER A 430 -25.39 -67.05 6.15
N GLY A 431 -26.64 -67.51 6.27
CA GLY A 431 -27.05 -68.56 7.20
C GLY A 431 -27.98 -68.08 8.32
N PRO A 432 -28.34 -68.97 9.25
CA PRO A 432 -29.29 -68.66 10.32
C PRO A 432 -28.70 -67.62 11.29
N LYS A 433 -29.41 -66.52 11.51
CA LYS A 433 -29.03 -65.48 12.48
C LYS A 433 -30.18 -65.21 13.44
N ASN A 434 -29.82 -65.01 14.70
CA ASN A 434 -30.75 -64.52 15.70
C ASN A 434 -30.86 -63.01 15.53
N VAL A 435 -31.94 -62.56 14.89
CA VAL A 435 -32.19 -61.14 14.64
C VAL A 435 -33.23 -60.67 15.66
N PRO A 436 -32.83 -59.96 16.74
CA PRO A 436 -33.78 -59.35 17.65
C PRO A 436 -34.45 -58.14 16.97
N GLY A 437 -35.70 -58.29 16.53
CA GLY A 437 -36.52 -57.21 15.97
C GLY A 437 -37.24 -57.60 14.66
N SER A 438 -38.10 -56.71 14.14
CA SER A 438 -38.91 -56.99 12.95
C SER A 438 -38.13 -56.98 11.62
N TYR A 439 -36.86 -56.58 11.62
CA TYR A 439 -36.02 -56.46 10.43
C TYR A 439 -34.58 -56.90 10.67
N CYS A 440 -33.96 -57.56 9.69
CA CYS A 440 -32.54 -57.88 9.68
C CYS A 440 -31.72 -56.72 9.13
N ARG A 441 -30.88 -56.10 9.98
CA ARG A 441 -29.92 -55.08 9.52
C ARG A 441 -28.77 -55.78 8.79
N ILE A 442 -28.54 -55.38 7.54
CA ILE A 442 -27.47 -55.95 6.72
C ILE A 442 -26.68 -54.81 6.07
N THR A 443 -25.36 -54.92 6.11
CA THR A 443 -24.44 -54.03 5.39
C THR A 443 -23.93 -54.77 4.16
N LEU A 444 -24.13 -54.20 2.97
CA LEU A 444 -23.58 -54.73 1.73
C LEU A 444 -22.47 -53.80 1.21
N THR A 445 -21.29 -54.35 0.98
CA THR A 445 -20.21 -53.66 0.27
C THR A 445 -20.37 -53.91 -1.21
N ILE A 446 -20.78 -52.90 -1.97
CA ILE A 446 -21.04 -52.98 -3.40
C ILE A 446 -19.77 -52.65 -4.18
N ASN A 447 -19.45 -53.50 -5.15
CA ASN A 447 -18.33 -53.34 -6.06
C ASN A 447 -18.58 -52.15 -6.98
N ARG A 448 -17.66 -51.19 -6.99
CA ARG A 448 -17.53 -50.20 -8.04
C ARG A 448 -16.36 -50.59 -8.92
N LEU A 449 -16.55 -50.57 -10.23
CA LEU A 449 -15.43 -50.71 -11.15
C LEU A 449 -14.61 -49.42 -11.11
N TYR A 450 -13.30 -49.55 -11.35
CA TYR A 450 -12.45 -48.39 -11.58
C TYR A 450 -12.98 -47.67 -12.82
N GLU A 451 -13.59 -46.51 -12.62
CA GLU A 451 -13.90 -45.62 -13.73
C GLU A 451 -12.70 -44.72 -13.96
N ASP A 452 -12.33 -44.56 -15.23
CA ASP A 452 -11.32 -43.61 -15.65
C ASP A 452 -11.93 -42.21 -15.51
N VAL A 453 -11.40 -41.45 -14.56
CA VAL A 453 -11.79 -40.10 -14.19
C VAL A 453 -10.69 -39.15 -14.64
N GLN A 454 -11.05 -38.17 -15.45
CA GLN A 454 -10.16 -37.10 -15.85
C GLN A 454 -10.06 -36.05 -14.72
N VAL A 455 -8.84 -35.62 -14.38
CA VAL A 455 -8.62 -34.57 -13.39
C VAL A 455 -9.25 -33.26 -13.90
N PRO A 456 -10.32 -32.74 -13.24
CA PRO A 456 -11.02 -31.54 -13.69
C PRO A 456 -10.19 -30.27 -13.46
N ASN A 457 -10.52 -29.19 -14.19
CA ASN A 457 -9.92 -27.89 -13.92
C ASN A 457 -10.46 -27.29 -12.62
N VAL A 458 -9.66 -27.34 -11.56
CA VAL A 458 -9.96 -26.71 -10.27
C VAL A 458 -8.98 -25.58 -9.93
N ARG A 459 -8.17 -25.13 -10.90
CA ARG A 459 -7.21 -24.03 -10.68
C ARG A 459 -7.97 -22.73 -10.36
N TYR A 460 -7.45 -21.96 -9.41
CA TYR A 460 -8.04 -20.73 -8.84
C TYR A 460 -9.33 -20.92 -8.04
N TRP A 461 -9.88 -22.14 -7.95
CA TRP A 461 -11.03 -22.41 -7.10
C TRP A 461 -10.65 -22.35 -5.64
N LYS A 462 -11.63 -22.11 -4.77
CA LYS A 462 -11.44 -22.22 -3.33
C LYS A 462 -11.12 -23.68 -2.96
N SER A 463 -10.15 -23.85 -2.05
CA SER A 463 -9.63 -25.17 -1.66
C SER A 463 -10.75 -26.16 -1.28
N ARG A 464 -11.75 -25.66 -0.54
CA ARG A 464 -12.94 -26.40 -0.12
C ARG A 464 -13.77 -26.92 -1.30
N ASP A 465 -14.06 -26.07 -2.27
CA ASP A 465 -14.94 -26.40 -3.39
C ASP A 465 -14.23 -27.34 -4.37
N ALA A 466 -12.94 -27.09 -4.62
CA ALA A 466 -12.08 -27.96 -5.41
C ALA A 466 -11.95 -29.37 -4.81
N LYS A 467 -11.72 -29.43 -3.49
CA LYS A 467 -11.65 -30.71 -2.76
C LYS A 467 -12.95 -31.49 -2.88
N LYS A 468 -14.09 -30.84 -2.63
CA LYS A 468 -15.41 -31.47 -2.76
C LYS A 468 -15.63 -32.01 -4.17
N GLN A 469 -15.31 -31.23 -5.21
CA GLN A 469 -15.47 -31.65 -6.60
C GLN A 469 -14.64 -32.90 -6.94
N LEU A 470 -13.41 -33.00 -6.43
CA LEU A 470 -12.54 -34.16 -6.65
C LEU A 470 -13.01 -35.39 -5.84
N GLU A 471 -13.51 -35.19 -4.63
CA GLU A 471 -14.11 -36.25 -3.79
C GLU A 471 -15.42 -36.79 -4.39
N ASP A 472 -16.25 -35.92 -4.98
CA ASP A 472 -17.49 -36.29 -5.67
C ASP A 472 -17.21 -37.15 -6.94
N LEU A 473 -16.00 -37.05 -7.51
CA LEU A 473 -15.50 -37.92 -8.58
C LEU A 473 -14.88 -39.24 -8.07
N GLY A 474 -14.97 -39.51 -6.77
CA GLY A 474 -14.44 -40.73 -6.17
C GLY A 474 -12.92 -40.74 -5.96
N LEU A 475 -12.24 -39.58 -6.06
CA LEU A 475 -10.79 -39.46 -5.82
C LEU A 475 -10.48 -39.14 -4.35
N ARG A 476 -9.31 -39.56 -3.87
CA ARG A 476 -8.79 -39.17 -2.55
C ARG A 476 -8.01 -37.88 -2.67
N VAL A 477 -8.31 -36.87 -1.84
CA VAL A 477 -7.66 -35.56 -1.95
C VAL A 477 -6.70 -35.32 -0.78
N LEU A 478 -5.42 -35.11 -1.09
CA LEU A 478 -4.44 -34.54 -0.16
C LEU A 478 -4.32 -33.04 -0.41
N THR A 479 -4.01 -32.26 0.62
CA THR A 479 -3.84 -30.80 0.49
C THR A 479 -2.46 -30.41 0.98
N GLU A 480 -1.70 -29.73 0.12
CA GLU A 480 -0.40 -29.14 0.45
C GLU A 480 -0.47 -27.63 0.30
N HIS A 481 0.03 -26.91 1.30
CA HIS A 481 0.06 -25.46 1.32
C HIS A 481 1.41 -24.95 0.83
N VAL A 482 1.39 -24.02 -0.12
CA VAL A 482 2.59 -23.39 -0.68
C VAL A 482 2.36 -21.90 -0.90
N ASN A 483 3.41 -21.10 -0.80
CA ASN A 483 3.33 -19.68 -1.11
C ASN A 483 3.30 -19.47 -2.62
N ASP A 484 2.39 -18.63 -3.10
CA ASP A 484 2.30 -18.26 -4.51
C ASP A 484 2.04 -16.75 -4.63
N ALA A 485 2.91 -16.07 -5.37
CA ALA A 485 2.88 -14.61 -5.49
C ALA A 485 1.67 -14.09 -6.30
N TYR A 486 0.97 -14.96 -7.02
CA TYR A 486 -0.05 -14.61 -8.01
C TYR A 486 -1.44 -15.13 -7.63
N ILE A 487 -1.53 -16.12 -6.73
CA ILE A 487 -2.78 -16.78 -6.35
C ILE A 487 -3.15 -16.42 -4.92
N GLN A 488 -4.39 -15.98 -4.71
CA GLN A 488 -4.86 -15.53 -3.40
C GLN A 488 -4.84 -16.67 -2.38
N SER A 489 -4.70 -16.31 -1.09
CA SER A 489 -4.79 -17.27 -0.01
C SER A 489 -6.07 -18.11 -0.10
N ASP A 490 -5.93 -19.42 0.16
CA ASP A 490 -7.00 -20.41 0.13
C ASP A 490 -7.58 -20.71 -1.29
N GLN A 491 -6.82 -20.41 -2.35
CA GLN A 491 -7.10 -20.85 -3.72
C GLN A 491 -6.14 -21.93 -4.21
N VAL A 492 -6.61 -22.79 -5.11
CA VAL A 492 -5.83 -23.88 -5.69
C VAL A 492 -4.88 -23.35 -6.77
N ILE A 493 -3.61 -23.69 -6.65
CA ILE A 493 -2.55 -23.37 -7.62
C ILE A 493 -2.51 -24.41 -8.73
N ARG A 494 -2.51 -25.69 -8.36
CA ARG A 494 -2.45 -26.84 -9.27
C ARG A 494 -2.82 -28.14 -8.55
N THR A 495 -3.02 -29.19 -9.31
CA THR A 495 -3.15 -30.57 -8.82
C THR A 495 -1.93 -31.40 -9.22
N SER A 496 -1.73 -32.52 -8.54
CA SER A 496 -0.82 -33.60 -8.97
C SER A 496 -1.51 -34.94 -8.73
N PRO A 497 -1.80 -35.76 -9.76
CA PRO A 497 -1.59 -35.52 -11.21
C PRO A 497 -2.23 -34.25 -11.78
N GLU A 498 -1.76 -33.79 -12.95
CA GLU A 498 -2.13 -32.50 -13.53
C GLU A 498 -3.53 -32.56 -14.20
N ILE A 499 -4.05 -31.39 -14.55
CA ILE A 499 -5.34 -31.24 -15.22
C ILE A 499 -5.39 -32.05 -16.53
N GLY A 500 -6.48 -32.82 -16.73
CA GLY A 500 -6.65 -33.67 -17.91
C GLY A 500 -5.92 -35.02 -17.83
N ASP A 501 -5.16 -35.28 -16.77
CA ASP A 501 -4.63 -36.63 -16.54
C ASP A 501 -5.77 -37.59 -16.21
N THR A 502 -5.66 -38.83 -16.68
CA THR A 502 -6.61 -39.90 -16.36
C THR A 502 -6.19 -40.61 -15.09
N LEU A 503 -7.07 -40.61 -14.10
CA LEU A 503 -6.96 -41.36 -12.87
C LEU A 503 -8.06 -42.40 -12.79
N ARG A 504 -7.93 -43.35 -11.86
CA ARG A 504 -9.01 -44.27 -11.53
C ARG A 504 -9.69 -43.82 -10.24
N THR A 505 -11.01 -44.01 -10.17
CA THR A 505 -11.75 -43.83 -8.91
C THR A 505 -11.04 -44.56 -7.75
N GLY A 506 -10.74 -43.85 -6.67
CA GLY A 506 -9.95 -44.31 -5.52
C GLY A 506 -8.49 -43.85 -5.50
N ASP A 507 -7.95 -43.38 -6.63
CA ASP A 507 -6.60 -42.81 -6.71
C ASP A 507 -6.50 -41.47 -5.96
N THR A 508 -5.27 -41.07 -5.64
CA THR A 508 -4.99 -39.87 -4.85
C THR A 508 -4.57 -38.70 -5.73
N VAL A 509 -5.18 -37.54 -5.52
CA VAL A 509 -4.79 -36.24 -6.09
C VAL A 509 -4.30 -35.33 -4.97
N THR A 510 -3.11 -34.76 -5.13
CA THR A 510 -2.60 -33.70 -4.25
C THR A 510 -3.03 -32.34 -4.78
N LEU A 511 -3.74 -31.58 -3.97
CA LEU A 511 -4.19 -30.22 -4.22
C LEU A 511 -3.18 -29.24 -3.60
N TYR A 512 -2.51 -28.44 -4.44
CA TYR A 512 -1.61 -27.39 -3.98
C TYR A 512 -2.41 -26.11 -3.77
N VAL A 513 -2.49 -25.63 -2.53
CA VAL A 513 -3.28 -24.45 -2.12
C VAL A 513 -2.34 -23.31 -1.77
N SER A 514 -2.66 -22.11 -2.25
CA SER A 514 -1.89 -20.89 -1.98
C SER A 514 -2.12 -20.39 -0.57
N ASP A 515 -1.04 -20.04 0.13
CA ASP A 515 -1.09 -19.23 1.35
C ASP A 515 -1.07 -17.72 1.05
N GLY A 516 -0.89 -17.32 -0.22
CA GLY A 516 -0.77 -15.93 -0.70
C GLY A 516 0.67 -15.53 -1.05
N PRO A 517 0.89 -14.28 -1.53
CA PRO A 517 2.24 -13.73 -1.71
C PRO A 517 2.87 -13.62 -0.32
N GLY A 518 3.87 -14.46 -0.03
CA GLY A 518 4.45 -14.57 1.30
C GLY A 518 4.96 -13.26 1.89
N ASN A 519 5.16 -13.23 3.21
CA ASN A 519 5.74 -12.08 3.91
C ASN A 519 7.13 -11.76 3.33
N VAL A 520 7.27 -10.59 2.69
CA VAL A 520 8.57 -10.05 2.31
C VAL A 520 9.16 -9.38 3.55
N TYR A 521 10.39 -9.74 3.92
CA TYR A 521 11.11 -9.14 5.05
C TYR A 521 12.10 -8.09 4.56
N ALA A 522 12.28 -7.04 5.33
CA ALA A 522 13.34 -6.06 5.13
C ALA A 522 14.71 -6.68 5.46
N GLY A 523 15.77 -6.13 4.83
CA GLY A 523 17.15 -6.47 5.18
C GLY A 523 17.49 -6.07 6.62
N THR A 524 18.60 -6.55 7.19
CA THR A 524 19.02 -6.15 8.54
C THR A 524 19.21 -4.63 8.62
N MET A 525 18.67 -3.98 9.66
CA MET A 525 18.79 -2.52 9.83
C MET A 525 20.25 -2.10 9.93
N ILE A 526 20.65 -1.12 9.12
CA ILE A 526 22.01 -0.56 9.11
C ILE A 526 22.05 0.75 9.91
N ASN A 527 23.23 1.17 10.34
CA ASN A 527 23.46 2.50 10.87
C ASN A 527 23.61 3.51 9.72
N VAL A 528 22.77 4.55 9.74
CA VAL A 528 22.79 5.66 8.79
C VAL A 528 23.02 7.02 9.47
N VAL A 529 23.26 7.04 10.78
CA VAL A 529 23.58 8.27 11.53
C VAL A 529 24.89 8.87 11.03
N GLY A 530 24.90 10.18 10.80
CA GLY A 530 26.03 10.94 10.25
C GLY A 530 26.15 10.93 8.73
N LEU A 531 25.35 10.13 8.02
CA LEU A 531 25.27 10.17 6.56
C LEU A 531 24.43 11.38 6.09
N GLN A 532 24.58 11.73 4.82
CA GLN A 532 23.64 12.62 4.15
C GLN A 532 22.29 11.93 3.94
N SER A 533 21.20 12.68 4.05
CA SER A 533 19.83 12.13 4.04
C SER A 533 19.52 11.34 2.77
N GLU A 534 20.02 11.79 1.61
CA GLU A 534 19.86 11.14 0.32
C GLU A 534 20.54 9.76 0.31
N ASP A 535 21.78 9.69 0.81
CA ASP A 535 22.56 8.46 0.91
C ASP A 535 21.93 7.48 1.91
N ALA A 536 21.46 7.99 3.04
CA ALA A 536 20.77 7.20 4.06
C ALA A 536 19.47 6.59 3.49
N VAL A 537 18.66 7.39 2.80
CA VAL A 537 17.42 6.96 2.15
C VAL A 537 17.70 5.90 1.08
N ALA A 538 18.70 6.11 0.22
CA ALA A 538 19.05 5.16 -0.82
C ALA A 538 19.45 3.79 -0.24
N ARG A 539 20.28 3.78 0.80
CA ARG A 539 20.72 2.54 1.47
C ARG A 539 19.58 1.81 2.17
N LEU A 540 18.69 2.53 2.87
CA LEU A 540 17.55 1.93 3.55
C LEU A 540 16.50 1.38 2.57
N ARG A 541 16.22 2.08 1.47
CA ARG A 541 15.33 1.58 0.40
C ARG A 541 15.89 0.34 -0.28
N GLY A 542 17.22 0.28 -0.48
CA GLY A 542 17.90 -0.92 -0.99
C GLY A 542 17.74 -2.16 -0.09
N LEU A 543 17.35 -1.96 1.17
CA LEU A 543 17.05 -3.01 2.15
C LEU A 543 15.53 -3.18 2.38
N TYR A 544 14.69 -2.65 1.50
CA TYR A 544 13.23 -2.71 1.58
C TYR A 544 12.64 -1.99 2.81
N TYR A 545 13.23 -0.91 3.29
CA TYR A 545 12.61 0.00 4.27
C TYR A 545 11.94 1.20 3.61
N SER A 546 10.87 1.69 4.22
CA SER A 546 10.30 3.01 3.91
C SER A 546 10.90 4.06 4.84
N VAL A 547 11.18 5.27 4.35
CA VAL A 547 11.85 6.32 5.14
C VAL A 547 10.96 7.54 5.27
N LYS A 548 10.79 8.04 6.50
CA LYS A 548 10.17 9.31 6.85
C LYS A 548 11.26 10.25 7.37
N ILE A 549 11.33 11.48 6.87
CA ILE A 549 12.31 12.47 7.31
C ILE A 549 11.61 13.46 8.24
N VAL A 550 12.27 13.80 9.34
CA VAL A 550 11.87 14.85 10.29
C VAL A 550 13.07 15.79 10.45
N GLU A 551 12.86 17.09 10.24
CA GLU A 551 13.91 18.09 10.40
C GLU A 551 14.03 18.55 11.85
N GLU A 552 15.25 18.75 12.33
CA GLU A 552 15.56 19.31 13.65
C GLU A 552 16.62 20.41 13.50
N GLU A 553 16.39 21.56 14.14
CA GLU A 553 17.34 22.68 14.13
C GLU A 553 18.67 22.26 14.78
N SER A 554 19.77 22.50 14.08
CA SER A 554 21.10 22.07 14.49
C SER A 554 22.19 22.99 13.93
N GLN A 555 23.40 22.86 14.46
CA GLN A 555 24.62 23.49 13.92
C GLN A 555 25.35 22.59 12.91
N GLU A 556 24.85 21.37 12.68
CA GLU A 556 25.35 20.46 11.66
C GLU A 556 24.91 20.91 10.25
N PRO A 557 25.68 20.61 9.19
CA PRO A 557 25.29 20.92 7.82
C PRO A 557 23.89 20.40 7.48
N ASP A 558 23.13 21.14 6.67
CA ASP A 558 21.79 20.74 6.22
C ASP A 558 21.77 19.31 5.65
N GLY A 559 20.74 18.55 6.04
CA GLY A 559 20.47 17.21 5.52
C GLY A 559 21.29 16.08 6.17
N ARG A 560 22.10 16.36 7.19
CA ARG A 560 22.86 15.32 7.91
C ARG A 560 21.95 14.55 8.87
N VAL A 561 21.99 13.22 8.83
CA VAL A 561 21.18 12.37 9.72
C VAL A 561 21.72 12.44 11.15
N LEU A 562 20.92 12.97 12.07
CA LEU A 562 21.22 13.06 13.50
C LEU A 562 20.83 11.78 14.25
N ARG A 563 19.65 11.21 13.91
CA ARG A 563 19.09 10.02 14.58
C ARG A 563 18.27 9.15 13.62
N GLN A 564 18.15 7.87 13.95
CA GLN A 564 17.24 6.92 13.29
C GLN A 564 16.33 6.25 14.32
N SER A 565 15.07 5.96 13.97
CA SER A 565 14.08 5.41 14.90
C SER A 565 14.24 3.92 15.20
N ILE A 566 14.83 3.16 14.27
CA ILE A 566 15.07 1.71 14.42
C ILE A 566 16.56 1.49 14.66
N ALA A 567 16.91 0.74 15.70
CA ALA A 567 18.30 0.47 16.03
C ALA A 567 18.99 -0.39 14.96
N GLU A 568 20.28 -0.13 14.72
CA GLU A 568 21.16 -0.97 13.91
C GLU A 568 21.11 -2.44 14.38
N GLY A 569 21.19 -3.38 13.44
CA GLY A 569 21.23 -4.80 13.71
C GLY A 569 19.86 -5.44 13.94
N THR A 570 18.77 -4.67 13.92
CA THR A 570 17.39 -5.20 14.00
C THR A 570 17.09 -6.09 12.78
N LYS A 571 16.48 -7.26 13.02
CA LYS A 571 16.16 -8.29 12.02
C LYS A 571 14.67 -8.63 12.03
N ASP A 572 14.25 -9.44 11.07
CA ASP A 572 12.90 -10.01 10.95
C ASP A 572 11.79 -8.94 10.88
N LEU A 573 12.13 -7.75 10.42
CA LEU A 573 11.16 -6.69 10.15
C LEU A 573 10.48 -6.95 8.82
N GLU A 574 9.19 -6.65 8.75
CA GLU A 574 8.44 -6.72 7.50
C GLU A 574 8.99 -5.68 6.51
N ALA A 575 9.02 -6.01 5.22
CA ALA A 575 9.34 -5.06 4.18
C ALA A 575 8.41 -3.84 4.27
N TRP A 576 8.94 -2.68 3.92
CA TRP A 576 8.26 -1.38 3.99
C TRP A 576 7.99 -0.88 5.41
N THR A 577 8.60 -1.49 6.43
CA THR A 577 8.65 -0.91 7.78
C THR A 577 9.20 0.53 7.70
N VAL A 578 8.52 1.47 8.34
CA VAL A 578 8.87 2.90 8.30
C VAL A 578 9.98 3.22 9.30
N VAL A 579 11.11 3.71 8.79
CA VAL A 579 12.22 4.27 9.56
C VAL A 579 12.08 5.78 9.55
N GLU A 580 11.98 6.39 10.71
CA GLU A 580 12.02 7.85 10.86
C GLU A 580 13.47 8.29 11.05
N LEU A 581 13.94 9.18 10.18
CA LEU A 581 15.25 9.81 10.27
C LEU A 581 15.07 11.25 10.71
N THR A 582 15.74 11.62 11.81
CA THR A 582 15.88 13.02 12.21
C THR A 582 17.09 13.59 11.49
N VAL A 583 16.91 14.63 10.69
CA VAL A 583 17.98 15.28 9.90
C VAL A 583 18.18 16.71 10.37
N SER A 584 19.42 17.22 10.29
CA SER A 584 19.74 18.59 10.64
C SER A 584 19.17 19.59 9.65
N LYS A 585 18.63 20.67 10.22
CA LYS A 585 18.38 21.94 9.55
C LYS A 585 19.28 22.99 10.19
N TYR A 586 20.23 23.49 9.43
CA TYR A 586 21.21 24.45 9.87
C TYR A 586 20.51 25.75 10.29
N VAL A 587 20.77 26.17 11.52
CA VAL A 587 20.36 27.48 12.03
C VAL A 587 21.58 28.26 12.47
N GLU A 588 21.80 29.42 11.85
CA GLU A 588 22.90 30.31 12.19
C GLU A 588 22.67 30.90 13.59
N LYS A 589 23.71 30.90 14.43
CA LYS A 589 23.61 31.41 15.80
C LYS A 589 23.39 32.92 15.73
N SER A 590 22.25 33.41 16.20
CA SER A 590 21.98 34.86 16.25
C SER A 590 22.94 35.54 17.22
N THR A 591 23.76 36.46 16.72
CA THR A 591 24.65 37.31 17.50
C THR A 591 24.19 38.78 17.44
N VAL A 592 24.53 39.56 18.45
CA VAL A 592 24.37 41.02 18.51
C VAL A 592 25.72 41.67 18.73
N THR A 593 25.90 42.89 18.24
CA THR A 593 27.17 43.62 18.34
C THR A 593 27.21 44.45 19.63
N VAL A 594 28.28 44.31 20.40
CA VAL A 594 28.52 45.13 21.59
C VAL A 594 28.72 46.60 21.17
N PRO A 595 27.87 47.55 21.65
CA PRO A 595 28.03 48.97 21.33
C PRO A 595 29.27 49.57 22.01
N ASP A 596 29.83 50.62 21.42
CA ASP A 596 30.81 51.48 22.08
C ASP A 596 30.10 52.49 22.98
N LEU A 597 30.34 52.39 24.28
CA LEU A 597 29.70 53.20 25.32
C LEU A 597 30.61 54.31 25.84
N PHE A 598 31.87 54.37 25.39
CA PHE A 598 32.85 55.32 25.91
C PHE A 598 32.41 56.78 25.67
N GLY A 599 32.50 57.60 26.71
CA GLY A 599 32.14 59.02 26.64
C GLY A 599 30.65 59.34 26.80
N LEU A 600 29.78 58.33 26.91
CA LEU A 600 28.35 58.51 27.18
C LEU A 600 28.08 58.76 28.67
N ASP A 601 26.92 59.32 29.00
CA ASP A 601 26.41 59.29 30.38
C ASP A 601 25.71 57.96 30.68
N ALA A 602 25.46 57.69 31.96
CA ALA A 602 24.89 56.41 32.40
C ALA A 602 23.51 56.10 31.77
N GLU A 603 22.64 57.11 31.61
CA GLU A 603 21.29 56.90 31.08
C GLU A 603 21.33 56.59 29.58
N GLU A 604 22.18 57.31 28.85
CA GLU A 604 22.43 57.09 27.43
C GLU A 604 23.10 55.73 27.15
N ALA A 605 24.08 55.34 27.98
CA ALA A 605 24.75 54.05 27.86
C ALA A 605 23.79 52.88 28.09
N ILE A 606 22.95 52.93 29.13
CA ILE A 606 21.94 51.91 29.41
C ILE A 606 20.93 51.80 28.26
N ARG A 607 20.51 52.93 27.68
CA ARG A 607 19.62 52.93 26.52
C ARG A 607 20.26 52.25 25.31
N ARG A 608 21.52 52.55 25.02
CA ARG A 608 22.27 51.98 23.89
C ARG A 608 22.46 50.46 24.04
N ILE A 609 22.76 49.98 25.25
CA ILE A 609 22.81 48.54 25.57
C ILE A 609 21.47 47.87 25.25
N ALA A 610 20.35 48.48 25.68
CA ALA A 610 19.02 47.92 25.44
C ALA A 610 18.59 47.95 23.96
N GLU A 611 18.96 48.99 23.20
CA GLU A 611 18.68 49.11 21.76
C GLU A 611 19.35 48.00 20.93
N GLU A 612 20.54 47.55 21.33
CA GLU A 612 21.26 46.45 20.68
C GLU A 612 20.85 45.06 21.20
N GLY A 613 19.82 44.98 22.05
CA GLY A 613 19.29 43.71 22.57
C GLY A 613 20.18 43.05 23.64
N LEU A 614 21.03 43.83 24.32
CA LEU A 614 21.86 43.41 25.45
C LEU A 614 21.21 43.81 26.78
N THR A 615 21.73 43.29 27.89
CA THR A 615 21.25 43.66 29.23
C THR A 615 22.28 44.49 29.97
N PHE A 616 21.83 45.48 30.75
CA PHE A 616 22.69 46.20 31.68
C PHE A 616 22.76 45.43 32.99
N ASN A 617 23.95 45.32 33.59
CA ASN A 617 24.16 44.61 34.85
C ASN A 617 24.55 45.56 36.00
N GLU A 618 25.77 46.10 36.03
CA GLU A 618 26.23 46.94 37.15
C GLU A 618 27.02 48.19 36.72
N ILE A 619 27.04 49.22 37.58
CA ILE A 619 27.87 50.43 37.43
C ILE A 619 28.98 50.41 38.48
N PHE A 620 30.21 50.62 38.02
CA PHE A 620 31.40 50.86 38.85
C PHE A 620 31.85 52.32 38.74
N TYR A 621 32.68 52.78 39.68
CA TYR A 621 33.20 54.15 39.70
C TYR A 621 34.71 54.12 39.87
N GLU A 622 35.42 54.93 39.07
CA GLU A 622 36.87 55.09 39.19
C GLU A 622 37.28 56.58 39.10
N PRO A 623 38.23 57.04 39.92
CA PRO A 623 38.77 58.39 39.83
C PRO A 623 39.36 58.67 38.44
N SER A 624 39.00 59.82 37.86
CA SER A 624 39.44 60.14 36.51
C SER A 624 39.48 61.64 36.22
N THR A 625 40.24 61.99 35.17
CA THR A 625 40.28 63.35 34.62
C THR A 625 39.09 63.67 33.71
N TYR A 626 38.29 62.67 33.35
CA TYR A 626 37.04 62.85 32.59
C TYR A 626 35.94 63.44 33.49
N LYS A 627 35.04 64.24 32.90
CA LYS A 627 33.90 64.85 33.61
C LYS A 627 33.15 63.78 34.41
N SER A 628 32.88 64.03 35.69
CA SER A 628 32.18 63.07 36.56
C SER A 628 30.86 62.58 35.95
N GLY A 629 30.63 61.27 36.04
CA GLY A 629 29.47 60.58 35.50
C GLY A 629 29.56 60.19 34.02
N THR A 630 30.77 60.22 33.44
CA THR A 630 31.03 59.78 32.05
C THR A 630 31.52 58.34 32.03
N VAL A 631 31.04 57.50 31.12
CA VAL A 631 31.54 56.14 30.91
C VAL A 631 32.97 56.20 30.39
N ILE A 632 33.88 55.56 31.13
CA ILE A 632 35.32 55.49 30.82
C ILE A 632 35.77 54.07 30.48
N ASP A 633 34.99 53.05 30.84
CA ASP A 633 35.25 51.66 30.47
C ASP A 633 33.97 50.82 30.46
N GLN A 634 34.01 49.66 29.80
CA GLN A 634 32.92 48.68 29.71
C GLN A 634 33.44 47.25 29.79
N SER A 635 32.66 46.32 30.35
CA SER A 635 33.14 44.94 30.60
C SER A 635 33.35 44.08 29.34
N LEU A 636 32.77 44.46 28.21
CA LEU A 636 32.92 43.77 26.93
C LEU A 636 33.52 44.71 25.89
N GLU A 637 34.49 44.23 25.11
CA GLU A 637 35.13 45.04 24.08
C GLU A 637 34.11 45.52 23.02
N PRO A 638 34.11 46.82 22.66
CA PRO A 638 33.24 47.34 21.61
C PRO A 638 33.41 46.62 20.26
N ASN A 639 32.30 46.50 19.52
CA ASN A 639 32.21 45.84 18.21
C ASN A 639 32.46 44.31 18.22
N THR A 640 32.45 43.67 19.39
CA THR A 640 32.47 42.21 19.49
C THR A 640 31.08 41.61 19.29
N GLU A 641 30.99 40.40 18.77
CA GLU A 641 29.74 39.67 18.61
C GLU A 641 29.48 38.76 19.82
N VAL A 642 28.31 38.92 20.44
CA VAL A 642 27.89 38.16 21.62
C VAL A 642 26.44 37.66 21.48
N GLU A 643 26.02 36.77 22.37
CA GLU A 643 24.62 36.31 22.40
C GLU A 643 23.66 37.44 22.85
N PRO A 644 22.45 37.51 22.29
CA PRO A 644 21.42 38.43 22.77
C PRO A 644 21.17 38.29 24.26
N GLY A 645 21.02 39.42 24.95
CA GLY A 645 20.79 39.47 26.39
C GLY A 645 22.04 39.33 27.26
N THR A 646 23.24 39.21 26.67
CA THR A 646 24.51 39.25 27.42
C THR A 646 24.58 40.52 28.30
N PRO A 647 24.94 40.40 29.59
CA PRO A 647 25.09 41.54 30.49
C PRO A 647 26.34 42.37 30.20
N ILE A 648 26.21 43.70 30.26
CA ILE A 648 27.32 44.66 30.21
C ILE A 648 27.37 45.46 31.51
N ASP A 649 28.58 45.58 32.06
CA ASP A 649 28.91 46.49 33.15
C ASP A 649 29.59 47.74 32.57
N ILE A 650 29.37 48.89 33.21
CA ILE A 650 30.01 50.16 32.82
C ILE A 650 30.77 50.77 33.99
N VAL A 651 31.89 51.42 33.69
CA VAL A 651 32.69 52.16 34.67
C VAL A 651 32.50 53.65 34.42
N LEU A 652 32.06 54.41 35.43
CA LEU A 652 31.89 55.86 35.36
C LEU A 652 33.05 56.59 36.03
N SER A 653 33.41 57.75 35.50
CA SER A 653 34.38 58.65 36.11
C SER A 653 33.86 59.30 37.40
N GLU A 654 34.69 59.28 38.44
CA GLU A 654 34.52 60.04 39.68
C GLU A 654 35.60 61.13 39.78
N GLU A 655 35.32 62.23 40.48
CA GLU A 655 36.31 63.31 40.65
C GLU A 655 37.51 62.81 41.48
N GLU A 656 38.73 63.04 41.00
CA GLU A 656 39.93 62.78 41.80
C GLU A 656 39.90 63.64 43.08
N PRO A 657 40.17 63.05 44.26
CA PRO A 657 40.26 63.84 45.48
C PRO A 657 41.45 64.81 45.42
N ASP A 658 41.19 66.10 45.68
CA ASP A 658 42.23 67.13 45.83
C ASP A 658 43.28 66.69 46.87
N GLU A 659 44.51 66.38 46.43
CA GLU A 659 45.61 66.15 47.37
C GLU A 659 46.00 67.46 48.08
N PRO A 660 46.09 67.49 49.43
CA PRO A 660 46.57 68.65 50.14
C PRO A 660 48.08 68.83 49.96
N SER A 661 48.45 70.00 49.41
CA SER A 661 49.83 70.50 49.32
C SER A 661 50.49 70.67 50.70
N GLY A 662 51.68 70.06 50.91
CA GLY A 662 52.46 70.26 52.14
C GLY A 662 53.87 69.66 52.16
N ASP A 663 54.80 70.32 51.46
CA ASP A 663 56.25 70.57 51.66
C ASP A 663 57.25 69.52 52.26
N PRO A 664 58.56 69.61 51.89
CA PRO A 664 59.55 68.52 51.95
C PRO A 664 60.46 68.56 53.20
N SER A 665 61.02 67.40 53.57
CA SER A 665 62.29 67.34 54.31
C SER A 665 62.96 65.96 54.25
N ALA A 666 64.10 65.91 53.56
CA ALA A 666 65.33 65.17 53.83
C ALA A 666 65.31 63.88 54.68
N SER A 667 65.84 62.77 54.13
CA SER A 667 67.23 62.30 54.38
C SER A 667 67.38 60.76 54.25
N SER A 668 68.57 60.39 53.74
CA SER A 668 69.30 59.11 53.86
C SER A 668 68.82 57.84 53.13
N GLU A 669 69.52 57.53 52.03
CA GLU A 669 70.09 56.21 51.69
C GLU A 669 70.77 55.54 52.92
N PRO A 670 70.92 54.20 53.00
CA PRO A 670 71.62 53.41 51.96
C PRO A 670 71.21 51.92 51.74
N SER A 671 71.71 51.40 50.61
CA SER A 671 72.17 50.04 50.23
C SER A 671 71.78 48.78 51.04
N ASP A 672 71.33 47.74 50.33
CA ASP A 672 71.92 46.37 50.24
C ASP A 672 70.91 45.44 49.50
N GLU A 673 71.23 44.79 48.38
CA GLU A 673 72.03 43.58 48.15
C GLU A 673 71.31 42.22 48.40
N SER A 674 71.65 41.24 47.55
CA SER A 674 71.31 39.80 47.52
C SER A 674 69.95 39.43 46.89
N SER A 675 69.84 38.71 45.76
CA SER A 675 70.46 37.49 45.21
C SER A 675 69.78 36.20 45.64
N GLY A 676 69.48 35.37 44.63
CA GLY A 676 69.28 33.93 44.75
C GLY A 676 67.82 33.50 44.66
N ASP A 677 67.48 32.37 44.07
CA ASP A 677 68.24 31.38 43.30
C ASP A 677 67.18 30.38 42.77
N SER A 678 67.52 29.71 41.66
CA SER A 678 67.29 28.29 41.29
C SER A 678 66.01 27.53 41.73
N ASP A 679 65.53 26.47 41.08
CA ASP A 679 65.77 25.73 39.84
C ASP A 679 64.66 24.64 39.81
N GLU A 680 64.53 23.97 38.66
CA GLU A 680 63.82 22.70 38.36
C GLU A 680 62.32 22.70 38.06
#